data_AF-A0A6P0RDL8-F1
#
_entry.id   AF-A0A6P0RDL8-F1
#
_cell.length_a   1.000
_cell.length_b   1.000
_cell.length_c   1.000
_cell.angle_alpha   90.00
_cell.angle_beta   90.00
_cell.angle_gamma   90.00
#
_symmetry.space_group_name_H-M   'P 1'
#
loop_
_entity.id
_entity.type
_entity.pdbx_description
1 polymer ?
#
loop_
_entity_poly.entity_id
_entity_poly.type
_entity_poly.pdbx_seq_one_letter_code
_entity_poly.pdbx_strand_id
1 'polypeptide(L)'
;MFLESPEANPKILLDIIKSAVAGKVVIPDFQRSFVWKKDDIQDLLTSLLQGYFIGIFLMLDTPRKNPMFPFRSVEGMTEKPNVTETVTLVLDGQQRITSLYYALYEPNQPLKGAKNPYRFYLVLESVLDNDLESAVIGISERDSRRRKEYDELVKQHKALPFSLLRDSGTFNKWLYREQNIWGDKEQELLVNIYNRLDKFMVPVISLSSETREEDIVNIFERINRTGLSLSLFDLAVAKLYKKGVKLRDLWDKVQNNYQQVTALIKPEFLLRLIALRQGKEPKKGNLLRMTGEIEGELFEKLWHEAVNSIVTAYQRLVNVYGAFDSRWIPYTTLIIPLAALLNKINRVSAGAEAYQKLDCWYWGCILGQRYENAVDSKIYNDFQNIGRWIDNQGNPPEWLQKLSVQSFDLKAETLYKGLMGLIACEGSKDFLTGQPAEINKCQDDHIFPKSRYQKYDFVNSILNRTLISQATNRCKTNKLPADFLDDCLAKHGGNEEQLLETLASHFIDENGYAAMQNNDFISFINSRQKVMQKKLQEIVSLAEPIEQLEAVSEDEVTYWLTPVAANEERSASEQIKFLVGEEKIYAFGDKTPGRKSIKSGDNICFYASGKGIVAHALVKSKPEKSTHPKIFNSDRYPWVFELEKPCLYLDNPVVLDEDLRNKLDAFLGRGDRSTWSWFVQVTRKISANDFIVLTRDFYKV
;
A
#
# COMPACT_ATOMS: atom_id res chain seq x y z
N MET A 1 -28.25 10.98 -32.09
CA MET A 1 -29.31 9.96 -32.10
C MET A 1 -29.60 9.61 -30.66
N PHE A 2 -30.83 9.80 -30.20
CA PHE A 2 -31.22 9.37 -28.85
C PHE A 2 -31.27 7.83 -28.85
N LEU A 3 -30.76 7.19 -27.79
CA LEU A 3 -30.91 5.75 -27.59
C LEU A 3 -32.40 5.42 -27.55
N GLU A 4 -32.83 4.42 -28.33
CA GLU A 4 -34.14 3.82 -28.12
C GLU A 4 -34.24 3.33 -26.66
N SER A 5 -35.41 3.52 -26.06
CA SER A 5 -35.63 3.09 -24.68
C SER A 5 -35.55 1.57 -24.61
N PRO A 6 -34.83 0.98 -23.63
CA PRO A 6 -34.71 -0.46 -23.53
C PRO A 6 -36.08 -1.13 -23.33
N GLU A 7 -36.38 -2.15 -24.12
CA GLU A 7 -37.61 -2.93 -23.95
C GLU A 7 -37.41 -4.04 -22.91
N ALA A 8 -38.32 -4.11 -21.93
CA ALA A 8 -38.36 -5.16 -20.92
C ALA A 8 -39.38 -6.23 -21.32
N ASN A 9 -38.89 -7.37 -21.79
CA ASN A 9 -39.72 -8.50 -22.21
C ASN A 9 -39.43 -9.71 -21.30
N PRO A 10 -40.43 -10.24 -20.57
CA PRO A 10 -40.22 -11.42 -19.74
C PRO A 10 -39.89 -12.64 -20.61
N LYS A 11 -38.91 -13.45 -20.17
CA LYS A 11 -38.56 -14.72 -20.81
C LYS A 11 -38.54 -15.85 -19.77
N ILE A 12 -38.82 -17.07 -20.21
CA ILE A 12 -38.67 -18.26 -19.37
C ILE A 12 -37.18 -18.51 -19.11
N LEU A 13 -36.81 -18.65 -17.84
CA LEU A 13 -35.42 -18.79 -17.42
C LEU A 13 -34.78 -20.06 -17.96
N LEU A 14 -35.47 -21.20 -17.90
CA LEU A 14 -34.96 -22.46 -18.46
C LEU A 14 -34.67 -22.37 -19.96
N ASP A 15 -35.44 -21.58 -20.72
CA ASP A 15 -35.20 -21.41 -22.15
C ASP A 15 -33.95 -20.57 -22.43
N ILE A 16 -33.61 -19.63 -21.55
CA ILE A 16 -32.32 -18.93 -21.57
C ILE A 16 -31.18 -19.94 -21.35
N ILE A 17 -31.31 -20.85 -20.38
CA ILE A 17 -30.29 -21.88 -20.11
C ILE A 17 -30.14 -22.84 -21.30
N LYS A 18 -31.24 -23.35 -21.85
CA LYS A 18 -31.23 -24.19 -23.07
C LYS A 18 -30.58 -23.46 -24.24
N SER A 19 -30.85 -22.16 -24.40
CA SER A 19 -30.22 -21.32 -25.42
C SER A 19 -28.72 -21.12 -25.17
N ALA A 20 -28.28 -21.07 -23.92
CA ALA A 20 -26.86 -21.04 -23.58
C ALA A 20 -26.16 -22.36 -23.92
N VAL A 21 -26.79 -23.50 -23.62
CA VAL A 21 -26.30 -24.84 -23.98
C VAL A 21 -26.22 -25.00 -25.50
N ALA A 22 -27.20 -24.49 -26.24
CA ALA A 22 -27.16 -24.44 -27.71
C ALA A 22 -26.13 -23.45 -28.27
N GLY A 23 -25.48 -22.65 -27.42
CA GLY A 23 -24.51 -21.63 -27.79
C GLY A 23 -25.11 -20.37 -28.45
N LYS A 24 -26.43 -20.16 -28.32
CA LYS A 24 -27.10 -18.92 -28.76
C LYS A 24 -26.90 -17.79 -27.74
N VAL A 25 -26.88 -18.14 -26.46
CA VAL A 25 -26.63 -17.20 -25.36
C VAL A 25 -25.19 -17.38 -24.88
N VAL A 26 -24.42 -16.31 -24.89
CA VAL A 26 -22.97 -16.32 -24.61
C VAL A 26 -22.59 -15.22 -23.64
N ILE A 27 -21.42 -15.34 -23.03
CA ILE A 27 -20.92 -14.40 -22.03
C ILE A 27 -19.83 -13.53 -22.68
N PRO A 28 -19.93 -12.18 -22.63
CA PRO A 28 -18.84 -11.34 -23.08
C PRO A 28 -17.53 -11.61 -22.33
N ASP A 29 -16.41 -11.63 -23.02
CA ASP A 29 -15.10 -11.94 -22.42
C ASP A 29 -14.64 -10.89 -21.42
N PHE A 30 -15.13 -9.65 -21.53
CA PHE A 30 -14.85 -8.61 -20.56
C PHE A 30 -15.55 -8.85 -19.22
N GLN A 31 -16.52 -9.76 -19.12
CA GLN A 31 -17.05 -10.16 -17.84
C GLN A 31 -16.11 -11.09 -17.09
N ARG A 32 -16.02 -10.89 -15.78
CA ARG A 32 -15.29 -11.78 -14.88
C ARG A 32 -15.74 -13.24 -15.01
N SER A 33 -14.84 -14.16 -14.70
CA SER A 33 -15.15 -15.59 -14.53
C SER A 33 -16.23 -15.83 -13.48
N PHE A 34 -16.81 -17.02 -13.48
CA PHE A 34 -17.80 -17.41 -12.48
C PHE A 34 -17.20 -17.38 -11.06
N VAL A 35 -17.91 -16.76 -10.11
CA VAL A 35 -17.39 -16.54 -8.75
C VAL A 35 -18.28 -17.04 -7.62
N TRP A 36 -19.51 -17.46 -7.92
CA TRP A 36 -20.43 -17.98 -6.93
C TRP A 36 -19.96 -19.32 -6.37
N LYS A 37 -20.10 -19.46 -5.05
CA LYS A 37 -19.79 -20.67 -4.29
C LYS A 37 -21.03 -21.55 -4.17
N LYS A 38 -20.87 -22.72 -3.56
CA LYS A 38 -21.95 -23.70 -3.33
C LYS A 38 -23.18 -23.05 -2.68
N ASP A 39 -23.00 -22.25 -1.63
CA ASP A 39 -24.12 -21.65 -0.88
C ASP A 39 -24.89 -20.64 -1.75
N ASP A 40 -24.21 -19.79 -2.53
CA ASP A 40 -24.86 -18.86 -3.47
C ASP A 40 -25.76 -19.58 -4.50
N ILE A 41 -25.34 -20.77 -4.95
CA ILE A 41 -26.14 -21.60 -5.87
C ILE A 41 -27.35 -22.20 -5.15
N GLN A 42 -27.17 -22.69 -3.91
CA GLN A 42 -28.29 -23.22 -3.11
C GLN A 42 -29.34 -22.14 -2.85
N ASP A 43 -28.93 -20.92 -2.53
CA ASP A 43 -29.84 -19.79 -2.29
C ASP A 43 -30.63 -19.41 -3.55
N LEU A 44 -29.97 -19.43 -4.72
CA LEU A 44 -30.65 -19.20 -6.00
C LEU A 44 -31.69 -20.28 -6.31
N LEU A 45 -31.31 -21.55 -6.18
CA LEU A 45 -32.23 -22.66 -6.43
C LEU A 45 -33.43 -22.63 -5.47
N THR A 46 -33.18 -22.31 -4.20
CA THR A 46 -34.23 -22.14 -3.18
C THR A 46 -35.18 -21.00 -3.55
N SER A 47 -34.64 -19.84 -3.96
CA SER A 47 -35.42 -18.69 -4.42
C SER A 47 -36.31 -19.03 -5.62
N LEU A 48 -35.83 -19.86 -6.56
CA LEU A 48 -36.61 -20.31 -7.71
C LEU A 48 -37.79 -21.20 -7.29
N LEU A 49 -37.57 -22.13 -6.36
CA LEU A 49 -38.62 -23.00 -5.83
C LEU A 49 -39.66 -22.22 -5.02
N GLN A 50 -39.24 -21.17 -4.32
CA GLN A 50 -40.11 -20.27 -3.57
C GLN A 50 -40.84 -19.24 -4.46
N GLY A 51 -40.42 -19.07 -5.72
CA GLY A 51 -41.01 -18.09 -6.63
C GLY A 51 -40.52 -16.65 -6.38
N TYR A 52 -39.40 -16.47 -5.69
CA TYR A 52 -38.85 -15.16 -5.35
C TYR A 52 -38.18 -14.48 -6.54
N PHE A 53 -38.26 -13.15 -6.57
CA PHE A 53 -37.62 -12.35 -7.61
C PHE A 53 -36.08 -12.50 -7.56
N ILE A 54 -35.50 -13.04 -8.63
CA ILE A 54 -34.05 -13.28 -8.73
C ILE A 54 -33.30 -12.17 -9.47
N GLY A 55 -33.92 -11.01 -9.70
CA GLY A 55 -33.35 -9.91 -10.47
C GLY A 55 -33.75 -9.88 -11.95
N ILE A 56 -33.19 -8.91 -12.68
CA ILE A 56 -33.37 -8.73 -14.13
C ILE A 56 -32.21 -9.34 -14.91
N PHE A 57 -32.38 -9.55 -16.22
CA PHE A 57 -31.29 -9.86 -17.14
C PHE A 57 -31.12 -8.72 -18.14
N LEU A 58 -29.88 -8.35 -18.44
CA LEU A 58 -29.57 -7.43 -19.52
C LEU A 58 -28.91 -8.22 -20.65
N MET A 59 -29.45 -8.13 -21.86
CA MET A 59 -28.98 -8.90 -23.01
C MET A 59 -28.77 -7.99 -24.23
N LEU A 60 -27.86 -8.38 -25.11
CA LEU A 60 -27.55 -7.66 -26.35
C LEU A 60 -27.38 -8.66 -27.49
N ASP A 61 -28.19 -8.52 -28.54
CA ASP A 61 -28.05 -9.33 -29.74
C ASP A 61 -26.94 -8.77 -30.64
N THR A 62 -26.08 -9.65 -31.15
CA THR A 62 -24.95 -9.25 -31.99
C THR A 62 -24.67 -10.29 -33.09
N PRO A 63 -24.20 -9.87 -34.29
CA PRO A 63 -23.78 -10.79 -35.33
C PRO A 63 -22.62 -11.67 -34.87
N ARG A 64 -22.69 -12.99 -35.06
CA ARG A 64 -21.65 -13.93 -34.62
C ARG A 64 -20.31 -13.71 -35.34
N LYS A 65 -20.35 -13.35 -36.63
CA LYS A 65 -19.14 -13.16 -37.46
C LYS A 65 -18.35 -11.90 -37.09
N ASN A 66 -19.03 -10.88 -36.59
CA ASN A 66 -18.43 -9.61 -36.17
C ASN A 66 -19.14 -9.12 -34.91
N PRO A 67 -18.93 -9.81 -33.77
CA PRO A 67 -19.63 -9.46 -32.55
C PRO A 67 -19.10 -8.14 -32.01
N MET A 68 -19.99 -7.33 -31.43
CA MET A 68 -19.63 -6.04 -30.83
C MET A 68 -18.57 -6.21 -29.73
N PHE A 69 -18.62 -7.33 -29.00
CA PHE A 69 -17.63 -7.71 -28.02
C PHE A 69 -17.21 -9.17 -28.23
N PRO A 70 -15.95 -9.52 -27.92
CA PRO A 70 -15.56 -10.92 -27.76
C PRO A 70 -16.44 -11.62 -26.73
N PHE A 71 -16.64 -12.91 -26.93
CA PHE A 71 -17.48 -13.72 -26.07
C PHE A 71 -16.95 -15.15 -25.94
N ARG A 72 -17.33 -15.78 -24.84
CA ARG A 72 -17.09 -17.16 -24.49
C ARG A 72 -18.41 -17.86 -24.17
N SER A 73 -18.40 -19.19 -24.24
CA SER A 73 -19.50 -20.00 -23.71
C SER A 73 -19.64 -19.80 -22.20
N VAL A 74 -20.81 -20.16 -21.67
CA VAL A 74 -21.01 -20.27 -20.22
C VAL A 74 -19.96 -21.22 -19.64
N GLU A 75 -19.41 -20.85 -18.48
CA GLU A 75 -18.34 -21.61 -17.84
C GLU A 75 -18.78 -23.06 -17.54
N GLY A 76 -17.89 -24.04 -17.75
CA GLY A 76 -18.23 -25.47 -17.65
C GLY A 76 -18.78 -26.10 -18.92
N MET A 77 -19.01 -25.34 -20.00
CA MET A 77 -19.37 -25.89 -21.31
C MET A 77 -18.12 -26.22 -22.12
N THR A 78 -18.04 -27.45 -22.63
CA THR A 78 -16.92 -27.92 -23.48
C THR A 78 -17.22 -27.82 -24.97
N GLU A 79 -18.49 -27.76 -25.37
CA GLU A 79 -18.89 -27.68 -26.77
C GLU A 79 -18.88 -26.24 -27.28
N LYS A 80 -18.35 -26.05 -28.50
CA LYS A 80 -18.39 -24.75 -29.18
C LYS A 80 -19.80 -24.53 -29.76
N PRO A 81 -20.36 -23.31 -29.66
CA PRO A 81 -21.66 -22.97 -30.23
C PRO A 81 -21.81 -23.40 -31.69
N ASN A 82 -22.92 -24.06 -32.04
CA ASN A 82 -23.19 -24.56 -33.40
C ASN A 82 -24.09 -23.62 -34.25
N VAL A 83 -24.26 -22.36 -33.83
CA VAL A 83 -25.26 -21.41 -34.39
C VAL A 83 -24.62 -20.42 -35.38
N THR A 84 -25.19 -20.24 -36.58
CA THR A 84 -24.43 -19.65 -37.70
C THR A 84 -24.47 -18.12 -37.85
N GLU A 85 -25.44 -17.39 -37.28
CA GLU A 85 -25.67 -15.98 -37.66
C GLU A 85 -25.66 -14.96 -36.52
N THR A 86 -26.52 -15.10 -35.50
CA THR A 86 -26.64 -14.16 -34.37
C THR A 86 -26.44 -14.86 -33.03
N VAL A 87 -25.84 -14.15 -32.07
CA VAL A 87 -25.69 -14.58 -30.67
C VAL A 87 -26.16 -13.48 -29.73
N THR A 88 -26.69 -13.88 -28.58
CA THR A 88 -27.13 -12.98 -27.52
C THR A 88 -26.06 -12.93 -26.43
N LEU A 89 -25.45 -11.76 -26.26
CA LEU A 89 -24.52 -11.47 -25.18
C LEU A 89 -25.29 -11.23 -23.87
N VAL A 90 -24.99 -12.00 -22.82
CA VAL A 90 -25.51 -11.73 -21.47
C VAL A 90 -24.68 -10.62 -20.86
N LEU A 91 -25.22 -9.41 -20.82
CA LEU A 91 -24.60 -8.29 -20.13
C LEU A 91 -24.83 -8.44 -18.62
N ASP A 92 -26.04 -8.67 -18.13
CA ASP A 92 -26.27 -8.95 -16.69
C ASP A 92 -26.98 -10.28 -16.48
N GLY A 93 -26.61 -10.99 -15.40
CA GLY A 93 -27.18 -12.30 -15.05
C GLY A 93 -26.29 -13.51 -15.34
N GLN A 94 -25.03 -13.31 -15.74
CA GLN A 94 -24.11 -14.41 -16.04
C GLN A 94 -23.93 -15.42 -14.88
N GLN A 95 -23.90 -14.95 -13.63
CA GLN A 95 -23.71 -15.82 -12.47
C GLN A 95 -24.94 -16.71 -12.24
N ARG A 96 -26.14 -16.19 -12.46
CA ARG A 96 -27.41 -16.94 -12.36
C ARG A 96 -27.52 -18.00 -13.45
N ILE A 97 -27.21 -17.65 -14.70
CA ILE A 97 -27.19 -18.59 -15.82
C ILE A 97 -26.16 -19.70 -15.58
N THR A 98 -24.95 -19.35 -15.17
CA THR A 98 -23.89 -20.34 -14.91
C THR A 98 -24.26 -21.26 -13.75
N SER A 99 -24.83 -20.72 -12.66
CA SER A 99 -25.27 -21.52 -11.50
C SER A 99 -26.32 -22.56 -11.88
N LEU A 100 -27.32 -22.15 -12.67
CA LEU A 100 -28.34 -23.08 -13.18
C LEU A 100 -27.77 -24.11 -14.13
N TYR A 101 -26.84 -23.72 -15.00
CA TYR A 101 -26.13 -24.69 -15.84
C TYR A 101 -25.39 -25.72 -14.98
N TYR A 102 -24.69 -25.31 -13.93
CA TYR A 102 -24.00 -26.22 -13.01
C TYR A 102 -24.97 -27.18 -12.29
N ALA A 103 -26.14 -26.69 -11.87
CA ALA A 103 -27.15 -27.50 -11.19
C ALA A 103 -27.87 -28.49 -12.12
N LEU A 104 -28.17 -28.09 -13.37
CA LEU A 104 -28.99 -28.86 -14.30
C LEU A 104 -28.19 -29.78 -15.24
N TYR A 105 -26.92 -29.45 -15.52
CA TYR A 105 -26.09 -30.19 -16.49
C TYR A 105 -24.84 -30.83 -15.86
N GLU A 106 -24.57 -30.55 -14.59
CA GLU A 106 -23.54 -31.23 -13.79
C GLU A 106 -22.16 -31.32 -14.47
N PRO A 107 -21.59 -30.18 -14.94
CA PRO A 107 -20.29 -30.20 -15.59
C PRO A 107 -19.20 -30.76 -14.66
N ASN A 108 -18.17 -31.38 -15.23
CA ASN A 108 -17.02 -31.88 -14.50
C ASN A 108 -15.97 -30.76 -14.24
N GLN A 109 -16.44 -29.59 -13.80
CA GLN A 109 -15.61 -28.44 -13.47
C GLN A 109 -15.89 -28.01 -12.02
N PRO A 110 -14.88 -27.74 -11.19
CA PRO A 110 -15.09 -27.25 -9.83
C PRO A 110 -15.59 -25.80 -9.81
N LEU A 111 -16.37 -25.47 -8.77
CA LEU A 111 -16.75 -24.09 -8.45
C LEU A 111 -15.52 -23.27 -8.02
N LYS A 112 -15.63 -21.93 -8.06
CA LYS A 112 -14.53 -21.05 -7.63
C LYS A 112 -14.11 -21.34 -6.17
N GLY A 113 -12.82 -21.59 -5.98
CA GLY A 113 -12.24 -21.90 -4.67
C GLY A 113 -12.45 -23.35 -4.21
N ALA A 114 -13.19 -24.16 -4.98
CA ALA A 114 -13.31 -25.59 -4.75
C ALA A 114 -12.26 -26.37 -5.56
N LYS A 115 -11.88 -27.53 -5.04
CA LYS A 115 -10.99 -28.47 -5.74
C LYS A 115 -11.74 -29.50 -6.59
N ASN A 116 -13.02 -29.71 -6.33
CA ASN A 116 -13.83 -30.77 -6.95
C ASN A 116 -15.21 -30.21 -7.32
N PRO A 117 -15.88 -30.80 -8.34
CA PRO A 117 -17.24 -30.42 -8.72
C PRO A 117 -18.26 -30.62 -7.59
N TYR A 118 -19.43 -30.01 -7.77
CA TYR A 118 -20.58 -30.17 -6.89
C TYR A 118 -21.78 -30.72 -7.68
N ARG A 119 -22.62 -31.47 -6.98
CA ARG A 119 -23.94 -31.95 -7.43
C ARG A 119 -25.00 -31.41 -6.51
N PHE A 120 -26.16 -31.06 -7.06
CA PHE A 120 -27.24 -30.43 -6.32
C PHE A 120 -28.45 -31.36 -6.29
N TYR A 121 -29.06 -31.49 -5.12
CA TYR A 121 -30.19 -32.37 -4.86
C TYR A 121 -31.32 -31.59 -4.20
N LEU A 122 -32.54 -31.97 -4.55
CA LEU A 122 -33.77 -31.58 -3.89
C LEU A 122 -34.18 -32.68 -2.90
N VAL A 123 -34.26 -32.37 -1.61
CA VAL A 123 -34.70 -33.28 -0.55
C VAL A 123 -36.22 -33.32 -0.58
N LEU A 124 -36.79 -34.45 -0.97
CA LEU A 124 -38.23 -34.57 -1.25
C LEU A 124 -39.06 -34.52 0.02
N GLU A 125 -38.58 -35.08 1.13
CA GLU A 125 -39.26 -34.99 2.44
C GLU A 125 -39.49 -33.54 2.86
N SER A 126 -38.47 -32.69 2.78
CA SER A 126 -38.59 -31.24 3.04
C SER A 126 -39.57 -30.56 2.08
N VAL A 127 -39.62 -30.98 0.82
CA VAL A 127 -40.60 -30.46 -0.15
C VAL A 127 -42.03 -30.86 0.22
N LEU A 128 -42.25 -32.10 0.64
CA LEU A 128 -43.56 -32.60 1.09
C LEU A 128 -44.04 -31.87 2.35
N ASP A 129 -43.11 -31.52 3.25
CA ASP A 129 -43.36 -30.72 4.44
C ASP A 129 -43.44 -29.20 4.17
N ASN A 130 -43.30 -28.78 2.92
CA ASN A 130 -43.28 -27.38 2.48
C ASN A 130 -42.16 -26.54 3.14
N ASP A 131 -41.08 -27.17 3.60
CA ASP A 131 -39.82 -26.55 4.02
C ASP A 131 -38.86 -26.46 2.83
N LEU A 132 -39.07 -25.45 1.99
CA LEU A 132 -38.23 -25.23 0.82
C LEU A 132 -36.84 -24.67 1.15
N GLU A 133 -36.65 -24.05 2.33
CA GLU A 133 -35.36 -23.50 2.73
C GLU A 133 -34.33 -24.60 2.98
N SER A 134 -34.76 -25.71 3.57
CA SER A 134 -33.90 -26.89 3.81
C SER A 134 -33.88 -27.87 2.63
N ALA A 135 -34.68 -27.65 1.59
CA ALA A 135 -34.88 -28.63 0.53
C ALA A 135 -33.71 -28.72 -0.46
N VAL A 136 -32.86 -27.70 -0.59
CA VAL A 136 -31.77 -27.69 -1.58
C VAL A 136 -30.43 -27.98 -0.93
N ILE A 137 -29.78 -29.08 -1.32
CA ILE A 137 -28.42 -29.42 -0.85
C ILE A 137 -27.42 -29.51 -2.00
N GLY A 138 -26.25 -28.88 -1.82
CA GLY A 138 -25.06 -29.08 -2.67
C GLY A 138 -24.03 -30.01 -2.03
N ILE A 139 -23.59 -31.06 -2.74
CA ILE A 139 -22.60 -32.04 -2.29
C ILE A 139 -21.36 -31.99 -3.18
N SER A 140 -20.17 -31.93 -2.58
CA SER A 140 -18.91 -32.01 -3.33
C SER A 140 -18.62 -33.45 -3.76
N GLU A 141 -18.14 -33.65 -4.99
CA GLU A 141 -17.78 -34.98 -5.48
C GLU A 141 -16.65 -35.67 -4.68
N ARG A 142 -15.85 -34.90 -3.94
CA ARG A 142 -14.84 -35.45 -3.03
C ARG A 142 -15.44 -36.09 -1.77
N ASP A 143 -16.62 -35.65 -1.33
CA ASP A 143 -17.27 -36.16 -0.12
C ASP A 143 -17.95 -37.51 -0.40
N SER A 144 -17.14 -38.56 -0.46
CA SER A 144 -17.61 -39.92 -0.76
C SER A 144 -18.68 -40.44 0.22
N ARG A 145 -18.67 -39.95 1.47
CA ARG A 145 -19.66 -40.34 2.48
C ARG A 145 -21.01 -39.74 2.15
N ARG A 146 -21.09 -38.42 1.99
CA ARG A 146 -22.35 -37.74 1.67
C ARG A 146 -22.87 -38.11 0.28
N ARG A 147 -21.99 -38.40 -0.68
CA ARG A 147 -22.42 -38.92 -1.98
C ARG A 147 -23.15 -40.25 -1.86
N LYS A 148 -22.55 -41.24 -1.17
CA LYS A 148 -23.21 -42.54 -0.97
C LYS A 148 -24.55 -42.40 -0.22
N GLU A 149 -24.61 -41.51 0.76
CA GLU A 149 -25.84 -41.17 1.47
C GLU A 149 -26.92 -40.64 0.53
N TYR A 150 -26.59 -39.63 -0.30
CA TYR A 150 -27.57 -39.05 -1.22
C TYR A 150 -27.92 -39.98 -2.39
N ASP A 151 -26.98 -40.77 -2.90
CA ASP A 151 -27.25 -41.81 -3.90
C ASP A 151 -28.26 -42.82 -3.36
N GLU A 152 -28.16 -43.17 -2.07
CA GLU A 152 -29.10 -44.04 -1.38
C GLU A 152 -30.45 -43.36 -1.16
N LEU A 153 -30.47 -42.08 -0.76
CA LEU A 153 -31.72 -41.30 -0.67
C LEU A 153 -32.44 -41.20 -2.03
N VAL A 154 -31.70 -41.05 -3.14
CA VAL A 154 -32.28 -41.05 -4.49
C VAL A 154 -32.90 -42.40 -4.82
N LYS A 155 -32.24 -43.52 -4.50
CA LYS A 155 -32.80 -44.88 -4.67
C LYS A 155 -34.02 -45.13 -3.80
N GLN A 156 -34.06 -44.54 -2.61
CA GLN A 156 -35.19 -44.60 -1.69
C GLN A 156 -36.29 -43.59 -2.02
N HIS A 157 -36.17 -42.86 -3.13
CA HIS A 157 -37.13 -41.84 -3.54
C HIS A 157 -37.30 -40.70 -2.51
N LYS A 158 -36.24 -40.36 -1.77
CA LYS A 158 -36.22 -39.28 -0.77
C LYS A 158 -35.45 -38.05 -1.24
N ALA A 159 -34.71 -38.16 -2.35
CA ALA A 159 -33.99 -37.05 -2.96
C ALA A 159 -34.11 -37.11 -4.48
N LEU A 160 -34.03 -35.95 -5.12
CA LEU A 160 -34.09 -35.77 -6.57
C LEU A 160 -32.87 -34.95 -7.04
N PRO A 161 -31.98 -35.49 -7.89
CA PRO A 161 -30.93 -34.69 -8.53
C PRO A 161 -31.53 -33.56 -9.37
N PHE A 162 -31.00 -32.35 -9.25
CA PHE A 162 -31.48 -31.20 -10.04
C PHE A 162 -31.32 -31.41 -11.55
N SER A 163 -30.39 -32.27 -12.00
CA SER A 163 -30.22 -32.61 -13.41
C SER A 163 -31.46 -33.26 -14.04
N LEU A 164 -32.35 -33.87 -13.25
CA LEU A 164 -33.62 -34.41 -13.74
C LEU A 164 -34.68 -33.33 -13.96
N LEU A 165 -34.49 -32.12 -13.44
CA LEU A 165 -35.38 -30.97 -13.60
C LEU A 165 -35.05 -30.11 -14.83
N ARG A 166 -34.08 -30.53 -15.66
CA ARG A 166 -33.59 -29.75 -16.81
C ARG A 166 -34.64 -29.56 -17.93
N ASP A 167 -35.55 -30.52 -18.06
CA ASP A 167 -36.60 -30.53 -19.07
C ASP A 167 -37.77 -31.44 -18.65
N SER A 168 -38.95 -31.19 -19.21
CA SER A 168 -40.18 -31.86 -18.82
C SER A 168 -40.19 -33.33 -19.21
N GLY A 169 -39.49 -33.71 -20.28
CA GLY A 169 -39.37 -35.11 -20.70
C GLY A 169 -38.59 -35.94 -19.68
N THR A 170 -37.44 -35.44 -19.24
CA THR A 170 -36.61 -36.07 -18.21
C THR A 170 -37.36 -36.16 -16.89
N PHE A 171 -37.98 -35.07 -16.44
CA PHE A 171 -38.75 -35.04 -15.18
C PHE A 171 -39.96 -35.99 -15.23
N ASN A 172 -40.78 -35.95 -16.29
CA ASN A 172 -41.96 -36.80 -16.40
C ASN A 172 -41.59 -38.29 -16.51
N LYS A 173 -40.49 -38.61 -17.21
CA LYS A 173 -39.98 -39.99 -17.25
C LYS A 173 -39.62 -40.46 -15.84
N TRP A 174 -38.89 -39.65 -15.09
CA TRP A 174 -38.54 -39.95 -13.70
C TRP A 174 -39.81 -40.16 -12.86
N LEU A 175 -40.69 -39.15 -12.80
CA LEU A 175 -41.87 -39.15 -11.93
C LEU A 175 -42.83 -40.31 -12.22
N TYR A 176 -43.22 -40.48 -13.48
CA TYR A 176 -44.30 -41.41 -13.84
C TYR A 176 -43.84 -42.82 -14.23
N ARG A 177 -42.58 -42.99 -14.67
CA ARG A 177 -42.09 -44.31 -15.13
C ARG A 177 -41.09 -44.94 -14.18
N GLU A 178 -40.26 -44.15 -13.51
CA GLU A 178 -39.16 -44.67 -12.70
C GLU A 178 -39.48 -44.70 -11.20
N GLN A 179 -40.32 -43.79 -10.70
CA GLN A 179 -40.65 -43.75 -9.26
C GLN A 179 -41.80 -44.69 -8.89
N ASN A 180 -42.95 -44.64 -9.58
CA ASN A 180 -44.16 -45.48 -9.36
C ASN A 180 -44.59 -45.75 -7.89
N ILE A 181 -44.17 -44.91 -6.94
CA ILE A 181 -44.44 -45.04 -5.50
C ILE A 181 -45.26 -43.87 -4.93
N TRP A 182 -45.38 -42.78 -5.69
CA TRP A 182 -46.06 -41.56 -5.25
C TRP A 182 -47.55 -41.63 -5.56
N GLY A 183 -48.39 -41.24 -4.61
CA GLY A 183 -49.83 -41.07 -4.84
C GLY A 183 -50.13 -39.80 -5.64
N ASP A 184 -51.40 -39.64 -6.04
CA ASP A 184 -51.83 -38.52 -6.89
C ASP A 184 -51.50 -37.15 -6.28
N LYS A 185 -51.62 -37.01 -4.95
CA LYS A 185 -51.33 -35.76 -4.22
C LYS A 185 -49.86 -35.40 -4.24
N GLU A 186 -48.98 -36.37 -3.97
CA GLU A 186 -47.53 -36.17 -3.97
C GLU A 186 -47.05 -35.89 -5.41
N GLN A 187 -47.58 -36.61 -6.40
CA GLN A 187 -47.29 -36.35 -7.81
C GLN A 187 -47.71 -34.93 -8.22
N GLU A 188 -48.91 -34.48 -7.83
CA GLU A 188 -49.39 -33.12 -8.10
C GLU A 188 -48.48 -32.07 -7.45
N LEU A 189 -48.04 -32.28 -6.21
CA LEU A 189 -47.10 -31.40 -5.52
C LEU A 189 -45.75 -31.33 -6.24
N LEU A 190 -45.18 -32.47 -6.63
CA LEU A 190 -43.91 -32.53 -7.37
C LEU A 190 -44.02 -31.86 -8.75
N VAL A 191 -45.14 -32.05 -9.45
CA VAL A 191 -45.45 -31.34 -10.71
C VAL A 191 -45.56 -29.84 -10.48
N ASN A 192 -46.19 -29.40 -9.39
CA ASN A 192 -46.28 -27.97 -9.05
C ASN A 192 -44.90 -27.38 -8.76
N ILE A 193 -44.02 -28.09 -8.06
CA ILE A 193 -42.65 -27.68 -7.82
C ILE A 193 -41.85 -27.59 -9.12
N TYR A 194 -41.95 -28.61 -9.99
CA TYR A 194 -41.34 -28.55 -11.32
C TYR A 194 -41.85 -27.36 -12.13
N ASN A 195 -43.16 -27.11 -12.14
CA ASN A 195 -43.78 -26.00 -12.86
C ASN A 195 -43.29 -24.63 -12.38
N ARG A 196 -42.95 -24.48 -11.09
CA ARG A 196 -42.35 -23.24 -10.56
C ARG A 196 -40.99 -22.94 -11.20
N LEU A 197 -40.21 -23.98 -11.50
CA LEU A 197 -38.94 -23.85 -12.22
C LEU A 197 -39.15 -23.71 -13.74
N ASP A 198 -39.98 -24.57 -14.33
CA ASP A 198 -40.20 -24.65 -15.78
C ASP A 198 -40.83 -23.40 -16.36
N LYS A 199 -41.75 -22.78 -15.61
CA LYS A 199 -42.47 -21.57 -16.02
C LYS A 199 -41.92 -20.31 -15.36
N PHE A 200 -40.75 -20.39 -14.71
CA PHE A 200 -40.15 -19.25 -14.03
C PHE A 200 -39.79 -18.16 -15.04
N MET A 201 -40.46 -17.01 -14.97
CA MET A 201 -40.22 -15.88 -15.85
C MET A 201 -39.28 -14.86 -15.20
N VAL A 202 -38.32 -14.37 -15.98
CA VAL A 202 -37.40 -13.31 -15.58
C VAL A 202 -37.55 -12.10 -16.50
N PRO A 203 -37.53 -10.87 -15.97
CA PRO A 203 -37.52 -9.68 -16.81
C PRO A 203 -36.21 -9.61 -17.59
N VAL A 204 -36.29 -9.53 -18.93
CA VAL A 204 -35.12 -9.36 -19.79
C VAL A 204 -35.19 -8.01 -20.48
N ILE A 205 -34.19 -7.18 -20.20
CA ILE A 205 -33.96 -5.92 -20.91
C ILE A 205 -33.07 -6.24 -22.12
N SER A 206 -33.59 -6.02 -23.32
CA SER A 206 -32.84 -6.25 -24.56
C SER A 206 -32.33 -4.93 -25.11
N LEU A 207 -31.02 -4.83 -25.35
CA LEU A 207 -30.41 -3.69 -26.02
C LEU A 207 -30.38 -3.92 -27.53
N SER A 208 -30.68 -2.87 -28.29
CA SER A 208 -30.57 -2.89 -29.75
C SER A 208 -29.12 -3.13 -30.19
N SER A 209 -28.91 -3.82 -31.30
CA SER A 209 -27.59 -3.99 -31.93
C SER A 209 -26.96 -2.66 -32.39
N GLU A 210 -27.76 -1.60 -32.49
CA GLU A 210 -27.31 -0.24 -32.84
C GLU A 210 -26.79 0.55 -31.62
N THR A 211 -26.94 0.02 -30.41
CA THR A 211 -26.47 0.67 -29.17
C THR A 211 -24.96 0.87 -29.22
N ARG A 212 -24.48 2.10 -29.01
CA ARG A 212 -23.03 2.38 -29.03
C ARG A 212 -22.34 1.64 -27.89
N GLU A 213 -21.13 1.16 -28.14
CA GLU A 213 -20.33 0.41 -27.16
C GLU A 213 -20.06 1.18 -25.87
N GLU A 214 -19.78 2.47 -25.98
CA GLU A 214 -19.57 3.33 -24.83
C GLU A 214 -20.82 3.39 -23.95
N ASP A 215 -22.01 3.42 -24.56
CA ASP A 215 -23.28 3.41 -23.85
C ASP A 215 -23.52 2.05 -23.19
N ILE A 216 -23.17 0.94 -23.84
CA ILE A 216 -23.27 -0.40 -23.25
C ILE A 216 -22.35 -0.54 -22.04
N VAL A 217 -21.09 -0.11 -22.16
CA VAL A 217 -20.15 -0.11 -21.03
C VAL A 217 -20.69 0.78 -19.90
N ASN A 218 -21.23 1.95 -20.20
CA ASN A 218 -21.80 2.86 -19.20
C ASN A 218 -23.07 2.31 -18.54
N ILE A 219 -24.00 1.73 -19.31
CA ILE A 219 -25.20 1.06 -18.80
C ILE A 219 -24.76 -0.09 -17.90
N PHE A 220 -23.77 -0.87 -18.33
CA PHE A 220 -23.24 -1.99 -17.57
C PHE A 220 -22.57 -1.54 -16.26
N GLU A 221 -21.75 -0.48 -16.30
CA GLU A 221 -21.16 0.11 -15.09
C GLU A 221 -22.22 0.63 -14.12
N ARG A 222 -23.31 1.21 -14.64
CA ARG A 222 -24.41 1.75 -13.81
C ARG A 222 -25.24 0.65 -13.16
N ILE A 223 -25.60 -0.41 -13.89
CA ILE A 223 -26.38 -1.53 -13.36
C ILE A 223 -25.58 -2.34 -12.34
N ASN A 224 -24.27 -2.51 -12.55
CA ASN A 224 -23.40 -3.22 -11.61
C ASN A 224 -23.01 -2.41 -10.36
N ARG A 225 -23.56 -1.20 -10.14
CA ARG A 225 -23.27 -0.42 -8.92
C ARG A 225 -23.80 -1.08 -7.64
N THR A 226 -24.87 -1.88 -7.75
CA THR A 226 -25.48 -2.61 -6.62
C THR A 226 -24.99 -4.06 -6.51
N GLY A 227 -24.30 -4.58 -7.53
CA GLY A 227 -23.64 -5.88 -7.54
C GLY A 227 -22.13 -5.79 -7.34
N LEU A 228 -21.42 -6.93 -7.39
CA LEU A 228 -19.96 -6.94 -7.41
C LEU A 228 -19.45 -6.27 -8.70
N SER A 229 -18.93 -5.03 -8.57
CA SER A 229 -18.51 -4.18 -9.69
C SER A 229 -17.43 -4.82 -10.59
N LEU A 230 -17.48 -4.53 -11.90
CA LEU A 230 -16.39 -4.87 -12.81
C LEU A 230 -15.09 -4.19 -12.36
N SER A 231 -13.99 -4.92 -12.47
CA SER A 231 -12.67 -4.36 -12.25
C SER A 231 -12.24 -3.45 -13.40
N LEU A 232 -11.24 -2.61 -13.17
CA LEU A 232 -10.60 -1.83 -14.25
C LEU A 232 -10.04 -2.77 -15.33
N PHE A 233 -9.48 -3.91 -14.92
CA PHE A 233 -8.90 -4.88 -15.84
C PHE A 233 -9.95 -5.43 -16.80
N ASP A 234 -11.14 -5.75 -16.31
CA ASP A 234 -12.26 -6.23 -17.11
C ASP A 234 -12.66 -5.24 -18.21
N LEU A 235 -12.73 -3.94 -17.88
CA LEU A 235 -13.02 -2.87 -18.85
C LEU A 235 -11.90 -2.71 -19.89
N ALA A 236 -10.63 -2.90 -19.48
CA ALA A 236 -9.49 -2.87 -20.39
C ALA A 236 -9.53 -4.04 -21.38
N VAL A 237 -9.95 -5.24 -20.96
CA VAL A 237 -10.12 -6.42 -21.83
C VAL A 237 -11.04 -6.08 -23.02
N ALA A 238 -12.18 -5.42 -22.76
CA ALA A 238 -13.13 -5.05 -23.80
C ALA A 238 -12.50 -4.13 -24.87
N LYS A 239 -11.80 -3.09 -24.43
CA LYS A 239 -11.19 -2.08 -25.32
C LYS A 239 -10.05 -2.65 -26.16
N LEU A 240 -9.21 -3.49 -25.56
CA LEU A 240 -7.99 -3.99 -26.19
C LEU A 240 -8.24 -5.15 -27.14
N TYR A 241 -9.31 -5.92 -26.95
CA TYR A 241 -9.64 -7.01 -27.86
C TYR A 241 -9.85 -6.55 -29.30
N LYS A 242 -10.50 -5.39 -29.49
CA LYS A 242 -10.70 -4.79 -30.82
C LYS A 242 -9.41 -4.47 -31.55
N LYS A 243 -8.32 -4.39 -30.82
CA LYS A 243 -6.97 -4.14 -31.31
C LYS A 243 -6.16 -5.43 -31.45
N GLY A 244 -6.82 -6.60 -31.38
CA GLY A 244 -6.18 -7.91 -31.49
C GLY A 244 -5.57 -8.43 -30.18
N VAL A 245 -5.67 -7.69 -29.07
CA VAL A 245 -4.98 -8.04 -27.82
C VAL A 245 -5.88 -8.88 -26.90
N LYS A 246 -5.45 -10.11 -26.62
CA LYS A 246 -6.13 -11.02 -25.68
C LYS A 246 -5.58 -10.85 -24.27
N LEU A 247 -6.01 -9.78 -23.60
CA LEU A 247 -5.44 -9.37 -22.31
C LEU A 247 -5.56 -10.43 -21.20
N ARG A 248 -6.61 -11.27 -21.19
CA ARG A 248 -6.74 -12.37 -20.22
C ARG A 248 -5.67 -13.45 -20.44
N ASP A 249 -5.48 -13.88 -21.68
CA ASP A 249 -4.43 -14.84 -22.04
C ASP A 249 -3.04 -14.33 -21.64
N LEU A 250 -2.79 -13.02 -21.79
CA LEU A 250 -1.54 -12.40 -21.33
C LEU A 250 -1.39 -12.46 -19.81
N TRP A 251 -2.46 -12.24 -19.05
CA TRP A 251 -2.45 -12.36 -17.60
C TRP A 251 -2.29 -13.81 -17.13
N ASP A 252 -2.98 -14.77 -17.75
CA ASP A 252 -2.87 -16.20 -17.44
C ASP A 252 -1.44 -16.70 -17.62
N LYS A 253 -0.74 -16.25 -18.68
CA LYS A 253 0.69 -16.50 -18.88
C LYS A 253 1.55 -15.98 -17.71
N VAL A 254 1.23 -14.78 -17.20
CA VAL A 254 1.96 -14.21 -16.05
C VAL A 254 1.69 -15.02 -14.77
N GLN A 255 0.44 -15.45 -14.54
CA GLN A 255 0.09 -16.31 -13.40
C GLN A 255 0.82 -17.65 -13.44
N ASN A 256 0.91 -18.27 -14.61
CA ASN A 256 1.58 -19.55 -14.77
C ASN A 256 3.10 -19.44 -14.60
N ASN A 257 3.71 -18.38 -15.14
CA ASN A 257 5.18 -18.23 -15.14
C ASN A 257 5.72 -17.59 -13.85
N TYR A 258 4.92 -16.77 -13.15
CA TYR A 258 5.36 -15.95 -12.01
C TYR A 258 4.39 -16.03 -10.83
N GLN A 259 4.07 -17.25 -10.38
CA GLN A 259 3.09 -17.51 -9.31
C GLN A 259 3.35 -16.66 -8.05
N GLN A 260 4.60 -16.58 -7.59
CA GLN A 260 4.98 -15.79 -6.41
C GLN A 260 4.66 -14.29 -6.55
N VAL A 261 4.85 -13.74 -7.75
CA VAL A 261 4.54 -12.33 -8.06
C VAL A 261 3.03 -12.13 -8.13
N THR A 262 2.31 -13.03 -8.79
CA THR A 262 0.84 -12.93 -8.93
C THR A 262 0.07 -13.21 -7.64
N ALA A 263 0.71 -13.82 -6.65
CA ALA A 263 0.18 -13.90 -5.29
C ALA A 263 0.16 -12.53 -4.58
N LEU A 264 1.02 -11.59 -5.01
CA LEU A 264 1.16 -10.26 -4.42
C LEU A 264 0.35 -9.18 -5.15
N ILE A 265 0.29 -9.25 -6.48
CA ILE A 265 -0.25 -8.18 -7.32
C ILE A 265 -1.58 -8.57 -7.97
N LYS A 266 -2.35 -7.54 -8.35
CA LYS A 266 -3.50 -7.66 -9.24
C LYS A 266 -3.12 -7.25 -10.67
N PRO A 267 -3.81 -7.72 -11.72
CA PRO A 267 -3.45 -7.39 -13.10
C PRO A 267 -3.50 -5.88 -13.41
N GLU A 268 -4.31 -5.11 -12.68
CA GLU A 268 -4.35 -3.65 -12.79
C GLU A 268 -3.00 -2.99 -12.48
N PHE A 269 -2.12 -3.64 -11.72
CA PHE A 269 -0.80 -3.09 -11.38
C PHE A 269 0.06 -2.95 -12.63
N LEU A 270 -0.06 -3.90 -13.57
CA LEU A 270 0.62 -3.84 -14.86
C LEU A 270 0.07 -2.68 -15.71
N LEU A 271 -1.25 -2.49 -15.73
CA LEU A 271 -1.88 -1.34 -16.43
C LEU A 271 -1.41 0.00 -15.85
N ARG A 272 -1.34 0.10 -14.51
CA ARG A 272 -0.85 1.28 -13.80
C ARG A 272 0.61 1.56 -14.14
N LEU A 273 1.45 0.53 -14.18
CA LEU A 273 2.85 0.65 -14.55
C LEU A 273 3.02 1.12 -16.01
N ILE A 274 2.23 0.58 -16.95
CA ILE A 274 2.23 1.05 -18.34
C ILE A 274 1.85 2.54 -18.39
N ALA A 275 0.82 2.97 -17.66
CA ALA A 275 0.42 4.38 -17.65
C ALA A 275 1.48 5.31 -17.09
N LEU A 276 2.14 4.93 -15.98
CA LEU A 276 3.25 5.71 -15.43
C LEU A 276 4.37 5.92 -16.45
N ARG A 277 4.74 4.85 -17.16
CA ARG A 277 5.78 4.90 -18.18
C ARG A 277 5.40 5.73 -19.40
N GLN A 278 4.10 5.85 -19.66
CA GLN A 278 3.55 6.75 -20.67
C GLN A 278 3.35 8.19 -20.16
N GLY A 279 3.85 8.53 -18.97
CA GLY A 279 3.69 9.87 -18.38
C GLY A 279 2.26 10.20 -17.95
N LYS A 280 1.42 9.18 -17.72
CA LYS A 280 0.02 9.34 -17.31
C LYS A 280 -0.14 8.94 -15.84
N GLU A 281 -0.91 9.75 -15.10
CA GLU A 281 -1.28 9.41 -13.73
C GLU A 281 -2.14 8.12 -13.73
N PRO A 282 -1.87 7.14 -12.85
CA PRO A 282 -2.49 5.80 -12.88
C PRO A 282 -3.92 5.77 -12.30
N LYS A 283 -4.75 6.77 -12.63
CA LYS A 283 -6.17 6.87 -12.28
C LYS A 283 -7.04 6.08 -13.26
N LYS A 284 -8.17 5.55 -12.79
CA LYS A 284 -9.13 4.74 -13.60
C LYS A 284 -9.39 5.34 -14.99
N GLY A 285 -9.74 6.63 -15.05
CA GLY A 285 -10.04 7.30 -16.32
C GLY A 285 -8.86 7.34 -17.30
N ASN A 286 -7.65 7.62 -16.82
CA ASN A 286 -6.44 7.63 -17.65
C ASN A 286 -6.09 6.24 -18.16
N LEU A 287 -6.26 5.21 -17.32
CA LEU A 287 -5.99 3.82 -17.68
C LEU A 287 -6.91 3.37 -18.82
N LEU A 288 -8.21 3.63 -18.70
CA LEU A 288 -9.19 3.29 -19.75
C LEU A 288 -8.95 4.09 -21.03
N ARG A 289 -8.68 5.39 -20.94
CA ARG A 289 -8.34 6.22 -22.10
C ARG A 289 -7.09 5.70 -22.81
N MET A 290 -6.03 5.42 -22.06
CA MET A 290 -4.79 4.86 -22.59
C MET A 290 -5.00 3.55 -23.34
N THR A 291 -5.79 2.62 -22.79
CA THR A 291 -6.11 1.36 -23.51
C THR A 291 -6.87 1.60 -24.82
N GLY A 292 -7.68 2.66 -24.88
CA GLY A 292 -8.35 3.11 -26.09
C GLY A 292 -7.44 3.79 -27.12
N GLU A 293 -6.30 4.36 -26.71
CA GLU A 293 -5.37 5.11 -27.58
C GLU A 293 -4.20 4.27 -28.12
N ILE A 294 -3.69 3.30 -27.34
CA ILE A 294 -2.49 2.52 -27.71
C ILE A 294 -2.85 1.39 -28.68
N GLU A 295 -2.14 1.26 -29.80
CA GLU A 295 -2.29 0.13 -30.75
C GLU A 295 -1.92 -1.22 -30.14
N GLY A 296 -2.53 -2.30 -30.66
CA GLY A 296 -2.46 -3.63 -30.05
C GLY A 296 -1.04 -4.17 -29.87
N GLU A 297 -0.23 -4.17 -30.93
CA GLU A 297 1.16 -4.64 -30.89
C GLU A 297 2.03 -3.87 -29.90
N LEU A 298 1.87 -2.54 -29.87
CA LEU A 298 2.58 -1.69 -28.92
C LEU A 298 2.13 -1.97 -27.49
N PHE A 299 0.84 -2.21 -27.27
CA PHE A 299 0.32 -2.55 -25.95
C PHE A 299 0.93 -3.86 -25.44
N GLU A 300 0.98 -4.92 -26.26
CA GLU A 300 1.57 -6.20 -25.85
C GLU A 300 3.05 -6.05 -25.50
N LYS A 301 3.82 -5.29 -26.29
CA LYS A 301 5.21 -4.96 -25.97
C LYS A 301 5.33 -4.25 -24.61
N LEU A 302 4.52 -3.23 -24.37
CA LEU A 302 4.52 -2.49 -23.09
C LEU A 302 4.10 -3.39 -21.92
N TRP A 303 3.17 -4.32 -22.14
CA TRP A 303 2.76 -5.33 -21.16
C TRP A 303 3.92 -6.24 -20.76
N HIS A 304 4.65 -6.80 -21.74
CA HIS A 304 5.82 -7.63 -21.46
C HIS A 304 6.92 -6.88 -20.70
N GLU A 305 7.18 -5.63 -21.07
CA GLU A 305 8.13 -4.78 -20.35
C GLU A 305 7.67 -4.48 -18.91
N ALA A 306 6.37 -4.25 -18.71
CA ALA A 306 5.78 -4.04 -17.38
C ALA A 306 5.92 -5.30 -16.50
N VAL A 307 5.68 -6.49 -17.06
CA VAL A 307 5.87 -7.77 -16.36
C VAL A 307 7.33 -7.92 -15.90
N ASN A 308 8.29 -7.73 -16.81
CA ASN A 308 9.72 -7.84 -16.46
C ASN A 308 10.13 -6.85 -15.37
N SER A 309 9.59 -5.63 -15.42
CA SER A 309 9.89 -4.59 -14.43
C SER A 309 9.33 -4.94 -13.05
N ILE A 310 8.10 -5.46 -12.98
CA ILE A 310 7.51 -5.93 -11.73
C ILE A 310 8.27 -7.13 -11.16
N VAL A 311 8.66 -8.09 -12.00
CA VAL A 311 9.46 -9.25 -11.55
C VAL A 311 10.79 -8.79 -10.96
N THR A 312 11.46 -7.82 -11.60
CA THR A 312 12.70 -7.23 -11.09
C THR A 312 12.49 -6.51 -9.75
N ALA A 313 11.39 -5.76 -9.61
CA ALA A 313 11.03 -5.12 -8.36
C ALA A 313 10.73 -6.12 -7.25
N TYR A 314 10.02 -7.21 -7.56
CA TYR A 314 9.76 -8.30 -6.63
C TYR A 314 11.07 -8.94 -6.15
N GLN A 315 12.00 -9.24 -7.06
CA GLN A 315 13.31 -9.77 -6.69
C GLN A 315 14.09 -8.82 -5.78
N ARG A 316 14.04 -7.50 -6.02
CA ARG A 316 14.66 -6.52 -5.12
C ARG A 316 13.99 -6.49 -3.74
N LEU A 317 12.66 -6.54 -3.67
CA LEU A 317 11.92 -6.64 -2.40
C LEU A 317 12.38 -7.83 -1.56
N VAL A 318 12.55 -8.99 -2.19
CA VAL A 318 12.97 -10.23 -1.52
C VAL A 318 14.45 -10.18 -1.14
N ASN A 319 15.34 -9.88 -2.10
CA ASN A 319 16.78 -10.09 -1.95
C ASN A 319 17.52 -8.90 -1.32
N VAL A 320 16.98 -7.68 -1.42
CA VAL A 320 17.65 -6.44 -0.97
C VAL A 320 16.91 -5.78 0.18
N TYR A 321 15.58 -5.94 0.27
CA TYR A 321 14.76 -5.35 1.33
C TYR A 321 14.20 -6.37 2.33
N GLY A 322 14.59 -7.65 2.19
CA GLY A 322 14.30 -8.68 3.19
C GLY A 322 12.82 -9.05 3.28
N ALA A 323 12.02 -8.77 2.26
CA ALA A 323 10.60 -9.17 2.21
C ALA A 323 10.47 -10.59 1.64
N PHE A 324 10.96 -11.57 2.39
CA PHE A 324 11.15 -12.96 1.97
C PHE A 324 9.87 -13.76 1.71
N ASP A 325 8.71 -13.25 2.13
CA ASP A 325 7.37 -13.78 1.86
C ASP A 325 6.42 -12.60 1.61
N SER A 326 5.34 -12.81 0.86
CA SER A 326 4.35 -11.77 0.54
C SER A 326 3.75 -11.11 1.79
N ARG A 327 3.70 -11.81 2.93
CA ARG A 327 3.24 -11.27 4.21
C ARG A 327 4.15 -10.18 4.77
N TRP A 328 5.44 -10.20 4.43
CA TRP A 328 6.45 -9.23 4.90
C TRP A 328 6.54 -7.98 4.04
N ILE A 329 5.77 -7.90 2.95
CA ILE A 329 5.71 -6.69 2.12
C ILE A 329 4.77 -5.69 2.82
N PRO A 330 5.25 -4.49 3.21
CA PRO A 330 4.43 -3.53 3.95
C PRO A 330 3.23 -3.03 3.15
N TYR A 331 3.49 -2.59 1.91
CA TYR A 331 2.47 -2.09 0.98
C TYR A 331 2.65 -2.75 -0.39
N THR A 332 1.66 -3.52 -0.84
CA THR A 332 1.76 -4.19 -2.15
C THR A 332 1.82 -3.20 -3.30
N THR A 333 1.17 -2.04 -3.17
CA THR A 333 1.13 -0.97 -4.18
C THR A 333 2.48 -0.28 -4.40
N LEU A 334 3.41 -0.35 -3.43
CA LEU A 334 4.77 0.21 -3.53
C LEU A 334 5.59 -0.44 -4.66
N ILE A 335 5.24 -1.68 -5.05
CA ILE A 335 5.91 -2.38 -6.14
C ILE A 335 5.77 -1.67 -7.48
N ILE A 336 4.70 -0.88 -7.68
CA ILE A 336 4.43 -0.16 -8.92
C ILE A 336 5.47 0.93 -9.18
N PRO A 337 5.65 1.95 -8.30
CA PRO A 337 6.71 2.94 -8.48
C PRO A 337 8.10 2.32 -8.41
N LEU A 338 8.33 1.31 -7.56
CA LEU A 338 9.62 0.60 -7.50
C LEU A 338 9.99 -0.03 -8.85
N ALA A 339 9.05 -0.73 -9.49
CA ALA A 339 9.24 -1.32 -10.81
C ALA A 339 9.52 -0.25 -11.89
N ALA A 340 8.81 0.87 -11.84
CA ALA A 340 9.01 1.97 -12.78
C ALA A 340 10.40 2.60 -12.64
N LEU A 341 10.84 2.87 -11.41
CA LEU A 341 12.15 3.47 -11.11
C LEU A 341 13.31 2.51 -11.43
N LEU A 342 13.21 1.22 -11.07
CA LEU A 342 14.22 0.22 -11.43
C LEU A 342 14.34 0.05 -12.95
N ASN A 343 13.21 0.04 -13.66
CA ASN A 343 13.26 -0.02 -15.12
C ASN A 343 14.02 1.18 -15.72
N LYS A 344 13.80 2.38 -15.16
CA LYS A 344 14.52 3.59 -15.55
C LYS A 344 16.02 3.48 -15.30
N ILE A 345 16.43 3.08 -14.09
CA ILE A 345 17.84 2.84 -13.71
C ILE A 345 18.51 1.85 -14.66
N ASN A 346 17.87 0.71 -14.92
CA ASN A 346 18.42 -0.35 -15.78
C ASN A 346 18.56 0.09 -17.24
N ARG A 347 17.63 0.91 -17.76
CA ARG A 347 17.70 1.40 -19.15
C ARG A 347 18.89 2.31 -19.41
N VAL A 348 19.31 3.08 -18.42
CA VAL A 348 20.46 3.99 -18.54
C VAL A 348 21.74 3.39 -17.96
N SER A 349 21.70 2.12 -17.50
CA SER A 349 22.80 1.45 -16.80
C SER A 349 23.42 2.32 -15.70
N ALA A 350 22.56 2.94 -14.89
CA ALA A 350 23.02 3.87 -13.86
C ALA A 350 23.90 3.18 -12.80
N GLY A 351 24.85 3.93 -12.26
CA GLY A 351 25.81 3.47 -11.25
C GLY A 351 25.22 3.32 -9.85
N ALA A 352 26.08 3.04 -8.87
CA ALA A 352 25.70 2.76 -7.48
C ALA A 352 24.86 3.87 -6.83
N GLU A 353 25.15 5.14 -7.14
CA GLU A 353 24.43 6.31 -6.59
C GLU A 353 22.91 6.24 -6.86
N ALA A 354 22.50 5.84 -8.06
CA ALA A 354 21.09 5.73 -8.42
C ALA A 354 20.34 4.68 -7.57
N TYR A 355 21.01 3.57 -7.27
CA TYR A 355 20.46 2.54 -6.39
C TYR A 355 20.38 3.01 -4.94
N GLN A 356 21.39 3.74 -4.46
CA GLN A 356 21.36 4.31 -3.11
C GLN A 356 20.20 5.32 -2.94
N LYS A 357 19.93 6.16 -3.95
CA LYS A 357 18.75 7.06 -3.97
C LYS A 357 17.43 6.29 -3.96
N LEU A 358 17.36 5.19 -4.72
CA LEU A 358 16.20 4.30 -4.72
C LEU A 358 15.98 3.66 -3.34
N ASP A 359 17.06 3.24 -2.66
CA ASP A 359 17.01 2.65 -1.33
C ASP A 359 16.57 3.66 -0.28
N CYS A 360 17.12 4.87 -0.33
CA CYS A 360 16.69 6.00 0.49
C CYS A 360 15.18 6.27 0.33
N TRP A 361 14.68 6.33 -0.92
CA TRP A 361 13.25 6.49 -1.19
C TRP A 361 12.41 5.33 -0.65
N TYR A 362 12.84 4.08 -0.84
CA TYR A 362 12.10 2.91 -0.38
C TYR A 362 11.93 2.94 1.14
N TRP A 363 13.03 3.11 1.88
CA TRP A 363 12.99 3.15 3.35
C TRP A 363 12.26 4.39 3.87
N GLY A 364 12.40 5.54 3.20
CA GLY A 364 11.60 6.72 3.50
C GLY A 364 10.09 6.49 3.30
N CYS A 365 9.69 5.71 2.29
CA CYS A 365 8.27 5.35 2.12
C CYS A 365 7.75 4.47 3.24
N ILE A 366 8.56 3.54 3.76
CA ILE A 366 8.19 2.67 4.88
C ILE A 366 8.04 3.52 6.15
N LEU A 367 9.05 4.30 6.51
CA LEU A 367 9.05 5.14 7.71
C LEU A 367 7.93 6.17 7.69
N GLY A 368 7.79 6.89 6.56
CA GLY A 368 6.76 7.91 6.38
C GLY A 368 5.36 7.35 6.09
N GLN A 369 5.16 6.03 6.11
CA GLN A 369 3.88 5.36 5.84
C GLN A 369 3.21 5.91 4.56
N ARG A 370 4.03 6.16 3.54
CA ARG A 370 3.70 7.10 2.46
C ARG A 370 2.47 6.69 1.67
N TYR A 371 2.25 5.39 1.51
CA TYR A 371 1.22 4.82 0.64
C TYR A 371 -0.05 4.35 1.37
N GLU A 372 -0.28 4.78 2.62
CA GLU A 372 -1.54 4.48 3.32
C GLU A 372 -2.76 5.17 2.70
N ASN A 373 -2.57 6.39 2.18
CA ASN A 373 -3.63 7.23 1.63
C ASN A 373 -3.23 7.86 0.29
N ALA A 374 -4.22 8.15 -0.57
CA ALA A 374 -4.05 8.84 -1.86
C ALA A 374 -2.98 8.20 -2.79
N VAL A 375 -3.02 6.87 -2.88
CA VAL A 375 -1.97 6.03 -3.48
C VAL A 375 -1.65 6.44 -4.92
N ASP A 376 -2.65 6.59 -5.80
CA ASP A 376 -2.42 6.76 -7.24
C ASP A 376 -1.69 8.08 -7.58
N SER A 377 -2.04 9.19 -6.92
CA SER A 377 -1.38 10.48 -7.12
C SER A 377 0.03 10.52 -6.53
N LYS A 378 0.24 9.87 -5.37
CA LYS A 378 1.58 9.76 -4.77
C LYS A 378 2.52 8.93 -5.64
N ILE A 379 2.04 7.81 -6.19
CA ILE A 379 2.83 6.96 -7.10
C ILE A 379 3.32 7.78 -8.30
N TYR A 380 2.43 8.57 -8.91
CA TYR A 380 2.79 9.39 -10.07
C TYR A 380 3.83 10.46 -9.72
N ASN A 381 3.59 11.22 -8.64
CA ASN A 381 4.49 12.28 -8.20
C ASN A 381 5.86 11.73 -7.78
N ASP A 382 5.90 10.58 -7.08
CA ASP A 382 7.16 9.94 -6.70
C ASP A 382 7.92 9.46 -7.92
N PHE A 383 7.26 8.80 -8.87
CA PHE A 383 7.94 8.36 -10.09
C PHE A 383 8.61 9.54 -10.83
N GLN A 384 7.94 10.69 -10.90
CA GLN A 384 8.50 11.91 -11.52
C GLN A 384 9.64 12.51 -10.69
N ASN A 385 9.41 12.79 -9.41
CA ASN A 385 10.36 13.52 -8.56
C ASN A 385 11.59 12.67 -8.20
N ILE A 386 11.38 11.40 -7.85
CA ILE A 386 12.47 10.46 -7.57
C ILE A 386 13.22 10.11 -8.86
N GLY A 387 12.50 9.96 -9.98
CA GLY A 387 13.13 9.75 -11.28
C GLY A 387 14.09 10.89 -11.65
N ARG A 388 13.69 12.14 -11.41
CA ARG A 388 14.54 13.33 -11.60
C ARG A 388 15.73 13.34 -10.64
N TRP A 389 15.53 13.01 -9.37
CA TRP A 389 16.61 12.95 -8.39
C TRP A 389 17.64 11.84 -8.71
N ILE A 390 17.18 10.68 -9.18
CA ILE A 390 18.03 9.59 -9.68
C ILE A 390 18.87 10.03 -10.89
N ASP A 391 18.30 10.84 -11.77
CA ASP A 391 19.00 11.39 -12.95
C ASP A 391 19.93 12.56 -12.60
N ASN A 392 20.11 12.90 -11.31
CA ASN A 392 20.84 14.09 -10.85
C ASN A 392 20.23 15.42 -11.35
N GLN A 393 18.93 15.42 -11.64
CA GLN A 393 18.16 16.56 -12.14
C GLN A 393 17.23 17.10 -11.05
N GLY A 394 17.80 17.61 -9.97
CA GLY A 394 17.07 18.21 -8.85
C GLY A 394 17.31 17.50 -7.53
N ASN A 395 16.60 17.99 -6.50
CA ASN A 395 16.76 17.54 -5.12
C ASN A 395 15.79 16.40 -4.76
N PRO A 396 16.07 15.63 -3.69
CA PRO A 396 15.10 14.70 -3.12
C PRO A 396 13.75 15.41 -2.83
N PRO A 397 12.60 14.73 -2.89
CA PRO A 397 11.32 15.37 -2.60
C PRO A 397 11.25 15.95 -1.18
N GLU A 398 10.55 17.06 -1.00
CA GLU A 398 10.43 17.77 0.29
C GLU A 398 9.97 16.87 1.45
N TRP A 399 9.02 15.96 1.19
CA TRP A 399 8.52 15.04 2.22
C TRP A 399 9.60 14.05 2.70
N LEU A 400 10.55 13.69 1.82
CA LEU A 400 11.65 12.78 2.11
C LEU A 400 12.75 13.53 2.87
N GLN A 401 13.03 14.78 2.49
CA GLN A 401 13.95 15.67 3.23
C GLN A 401 13.48 15.96 4.66
N LYS A 402 12.16 16.09 4.86
CA LYS A 402 11.56 16.35 6.18
C LYS A 402 11.43 15.11 7.06
N LEU A 403 11.87 13.95 6.58
CA LEU A 403 11.74 12.69 7.30
C LEU A 403 12.79 12.63 8.43
N SER A 404 12.33 12.73 9.67
CA SER A 404 13.20 12.58 10.84
C SER A 404 13.09 11.17 11.39
N VAL A 405 14.15 10.35 11.27
CA VAL A 405 14.13 8.97 11.79
C VAL A 405 13.89 8.92 13.29
N GLN A 406 14.36 9.94 14.02
CA GLN A 406 14.22 10.04 15.47
C GLN A 406 12.79 10.30 15.94
N SER A 407 11.93 10.88 15.09
CA SER A 407 10.54 11.20 15.45
C SER A 407 9.59 10.00 15.37
N PHE A 408 10.02 8.89 14.76
CA PHE A 408 9.19 7.70 14.61
C PHE A 408 9.25 6.81 15.85
N ASP A 409 8.07 6.47 16.37
CA ASP A 409 7.93 5.41 17.36
C ASP A 409 8.02 4.04 16.68
N LEU A 410 9.19 3.41 16.74
CA LEU A 410 9.41 2.07 16.19
C LEU A 410 8.61 0.97 16.93
N LYS A 411 7.90 1.31 18.01
CA LYS A 411 7.00 0.39 18.70
C LYS A 411 5.68 0.19 17.96
N ALA A 412 5.36 1.05 16.98
CA ALA A 412 4.14 0.96 16.18
C ALA A 412 4.11 -0.30 15.28
N GLU A 413 2.95 -0.96 15.21
CA GLU A 413 2.75 -2.17 14.38
C GLU A 413 2.88 -1.90 12.87
N THR A 414 2.68 -0.65 12.42
CA THR A 414 2.69 -0.30 11.00
C THR A 414 4.08 -0.42 10.35
N LEU A 415 5.15 -0.25 11.14
CA LEU A 415 6.53 -0.39 10.68
C LEU A 415 7.07 -1.82 10.79
N TYR A 416 6.32 -2.71 11.44
CA TYR A 416 6.76 -4.06 11.82
C TYR A 416 7.35 -4.85 10.64
N LYS A 417 6.62 -4.88 9.53
CA LYS A 417 7.01 -5.66 8.34
C LYS A 417 8.30 -5.15 7.70
N GLY A 418 8.44 -3.82 7.60
CA GLY A 418 9.63 -3.21 7.02
C GLY A 418 10.86 -3.41 7.90
N LEU A 419 10.70 -3.25 9.21
CA LEU A 419 11.79 -3.44 10.17
C LEU A 419 12.18 -4.93 10.34
N MET A 420 11.24 -5.86 10.19
CA MET A 420 11.59 -7.28 10.08
C MET A 420 12.41 -7.56 8.82
N GLY A 421 12.05 -6.92 7.70
CA GLY A 421 12.87 -6.94 6.48
C GLY A 421 14.28 -6.39 6.71
N LEU A 422 14.41 -5.32 7.49
CA LEU A 422 15.72 -4.75 7.84
C LEU A 422 16.59 -5.75 8.62
N ILE A 423 16.01 -6.45 9.60
CA ILE A 423 16.68 -7.53 10.35
C ILE A 423 17.15 -8.64 9.40
N ALA A 424 16.28 -9.06 8.49
CA ALA A 424 16.62 -10.05 7.46
C ALA A 424 17.80 -9.59 6.57
N CYS A 425 17.84 -8.31 6.18
CA CYS A 425 18.91 -7.76 5.34
C CYS A 425 20.27 -7.66 6.04
N GLU A 426 20.30 -7.50 7.36
CA GLU A 426 21.56 -7.45 8.13
C GLU A 426 22.21 -8.84 8.29
N GLY A 427 21.65 -9.87 7.64
CA GLY A 427 22.23 -11.21 7.54
C GLY A 427 21.92 -12.14 8.72
N SER A 428 21.03 -11.71 9.64
CA SER A 428 20.39 -12.49 10.72
C SER A 428 21.02 -13.87 10.97
N LYS A 429 21.95 -13.96 11.93
CA LYS A 429 22.54 -15.24 12.36
C LYS A 429 21.65 -15.92 13.41
N ASP A 430 21.59 -17.25 13.42
CA ASP A 430 20.83 -17.98 14.44
C ASP A 430 21.54 -17.92 15.80
N PHE A 431 20.80 -17.55 16.86
CA PHE A 431 21.37 -17.20 18.17
C PHE A 431 22.16 -18.33 18.84
N LEU A 432 21.83 -19.60 18.57
CA LEU A 432 22.57 -20.72 19.17
C LEU A 432 23.76 -21.16 18.31
N THR A 433 23.61 -21.13 16.99
CA THR A 433 24.61 -21.73 16.08
C THR A 433 25.60 -20.72 15.51
N GLY A 434 25.30 -19.42 15.56
CA GLY A 434 26.09 -18.36 14.94
C GLY A 434 26.11 -18.40 13.41
N GLN A 435 25.38 -19.34 12.80
CA GLN A 435 25.33 -19.51 11.34
C GLN A 435 24.28 -18.58 10.71
N PRO A 436 24.46 -18.16 9.44
CA PRO A 436 23.44 -17.42 8.72
C PRO A 436 22.10 -18.16 8.75
N ALA A 437 21.03 -17.47 9.17
CA ALA A 437 19.74 -18.11 9.30
C ALA A 437 19.08 -18.28 7.92
N GLU A 438 18.46 -19.43 7.69
CA GLU A 438 17.58 -19.63 6.54
C GLU A 438 16.26 -18.88 6.77
N ILE A 439 16.23 -17.59 6.41
CA ILE A 439 15.15 -16.65 6.70
C ILE A 439 13.74 -17.22 6.35
N ASN A 440 13.62 -17.93 5.24
CA ASN A 440 12.35 -18.56 4.80
C ASN A 440 11.83 -19.67 5.73
N LYS A 441 12.69 -20.23 6.59
CA LYS A 441 12.37 -21.27 7.58
C LYS A 441 12.39 -20.74 9.02
N CYS A 442 12.80 -19.49 9.22
CA CYS A 442 12.84 -18.87 10.53
C CYS A 442 11.43 -18.66 11.11
N GLN A 443 11.38 -18.63 12.43
CA GLN A 443 10.22 -18.26 13.20
C GLN A 443 10.40 -16.84 13.72
N ASP A 444 9.32 -16.07 13.63
CA ASP A 444 9.21 -14.76 14.27
C ASP A 444 8.89 -14.97 15.77
N ASP A 445 9.84 -14.63 16.62
CA ASP A 445 9.79 -14.92 18.07
C ASP A 445 10.18 -13.73 18.95
N HIS A 446 9.69 -13.72 20.20
CA HIS A 446 9.94 -12.64 21.16
C HIS A 446 11.26 -12.83 21.91
N ILE A 447 12.25 -11.94 21.76
CA ILE A 447 13.54 -12.00 22.48
C ILE A 447 13.32 -12.12 23.99
N PHE A 448 12.50 -11.22 24.55
CA PHE A 448 11.97 -11.32 25.90
C PHE A 448 10.60 -11.99 25.85
N PRO A 449 10.39 -13.14 26.51
CA PRO A 449 9.20 -13.97 26.30
C PRO A 449 7.92 -13.24 26.75
N LYS A 450 6.94 -13.19 25.85
CA LYS A 450 5.65 -12.52 26.11
C LYS A 450 4.99 -12.97 27.42
N SER A 451 5.05 -14.26 27.73
CA SER A 451 4.44 -14.84 28.95
C SER A 451 5.00 -14.25 30.25
N ARG A 452 6.23 -13.69 30.25
CA ARG A 452 6.84 -13.05 31.43
C ARG A 452 6.79 -11.54 31.40
N TYR A 453 6.66 -10.95 30.21
CA TYR A 453 6.74 -9.50 29.98
C TYR A 453 5.41 -8.87 29.50
N GLN A 454 4.29 -9.59 29.62
CA GLN A 454 2.95 -9.12 29.20
C GLN A 454 2.49 -7.81 29.84
N LYS A 455 3.11 -7.39 30.95
CA LYS A 455 2.83 -6.12 31.64
C LYS A 455 3.25 -4.88 30.85
N TYR A 456 4.03 -5.03 29.78
CA TYR A 456 4.47 -3.93 28.94
C TYR A 456 3.67 -3.88 27.64
N ASP A 457 3.05 -2.73 27.34
CA ASP A 457 2.15 -2.57 26.18
C ASP A 457 2.84 -2.84 24.83
N PHE A 458 4.14 -2.56 24.74
CA PHE A 458 4.95 -2.78 23.54
C PHE A 458 5.70 -4.12 23.53
N VAL A 459 5.27 -5.11 24.32
CA VAL A 459 5.90 -6.45 24.34
C VAL A 459 5.87 -7.14 22.97
N ASN A 460 4.87 -6.85 22.14
CA ASN A 460 4.76 -7.38 20.77
C ASN A 460 5.43 -6.49 19.71
N SER A 461 6.06 -5.38 20.11
CA SER A 461 6.74 -4.50 19.15
C SER A 461 7.89 -5.22 18.47
N ILE A 462 8.24 -4.77 17.26
CA ILE A 462 9.37 -5.30 16.49
C ILE A 462 10.70 -5.21 17.24
N LEU A 463 10.83 -4.22 18.14
CA LEU A 463 12.00 -4.07 19.02
C LEU A 463 12.20 -5.26 19.96
N ASN A 464 11.16 -6.04 20.25
CA ASN A 464 11.24 -7.30 21.00
C ASN A 464 11.17 -8.56 20.10
N ARG A 465 11.12 -8.41 18.78
CA ARG A 465 10.92 -9.54 17.85
C ARG A 465 12.17 -9.79 17.01
N THR A 466 12.36 -11.02 16.59
CA THR A 466 13.52 -11.47 15.82
C THR A 466 13.20 -12.74 15.04
N LEU A 467 14.06 -13.07 14.08
CA LEU A 467 14.02 -14.30 13.29
C LEU A 467 15.03 -15.31 13.86
N ILE A 468 14.53 -16.42 14.38
CA ILE A 468 15.36 -17.52 14.88
C ILE A 468 14.93 -18.85 14.28
N SER A 469 15.81 -19.85 14.24
CA SER A 469 15.43 -21.18 13.76
C SER A 469 14.41 -21.84 14.69
N GLN A 470 13.64 -22.79 14.15
CA GLN A 470 12.70 -23.58 14.95
C GLN A 470 13.42 -24.35 16.07
N ALA A 471 14.65 -24.84 15.83
CA ALA A 471 15.44 -25.53 16.83
C ALA A 471 15.81 -24.58 17.98
N THR A 472 16.26 -23.37 17.66
CA THR A 472 16.58 -22.33 18.63
C THR A 472 15.37 -21.89 19.43
N ASN A 473 14.22 -21.70 18.79
CA ASN A 473 12.98 -21.38 19.48
C ASN A 473 12.56 -22.48 20.48
N ARG A 474 12.70 -23.76 20.10
CA ARG A 474 12.43 -24.89 21.00
C ARG A 474 13.38 -24.97 22.20
N CYS A 475 14.62 -24.49 22.07
CA CYS A 475 15.57 -24.43 23.17
C CYS A 475 15.27 -23.24 24.11
N LYS A 476 14.92 -22.10 23.52
CA LYS A 476 14.61 -20.86 24.23
C LYS A 476 13.31 -20.95 25.02
N THR A 477 12.23 -21.44 24.41
CA THR A 477 10.90 -21.55 25.03
C THR A 477 10.44 -20.24 25.69
N ASN A 478 10.29 -20.20 27.02
CA ASN A 478 9.94 -19.03 27.80
C ASN A 478 11.05 -18.62 28.79
N LYS A 479 12.30 -19.00 28.54
CA LYS A 479 13.47 -18.62 29.35
C LYS A 479 13.62 -17.11 29.40
N LEU A 480 14.13 -16.62 30.54
CA LEU A 480 14.54 -15.22 30.62
C LEU A 480 15.75 -15.01 29.69
N PRO A 481 15.94 -13.79 29.13
CA PRO A 481 17.07 -13.52 28.26
C PRO A 481 18.43 -13.87 28.85
N ALA A 482 18.66 -13.62 30.14
CA ALA A 482 19.89 -14.00 30.81
C ALA A 482 20.16 -15.52 30.74
N ASP A 483 19.18 -16.33 31.14
CA ASP A 483 19.29 -17.80 31.11
C ASP A 483 19.52 -18.32 29.67
N PHE A 484 18.89 -17.67 28.68
CA PHE A 484 19.05 -18.05 27.29
C PHE A 484 20.41 -17.60 26.72
N LEU A 485 20.95 -16.48 27.16
CA LEU A 485 22.30 -16.04 26.79
C LEU A 485 23.37 -17.00 27.30
N ASP A 486 23.20 -17.60 28.48
CA ASP A 486 24.11 -18.64 28.98
C ASP A 486 24.15 -19.85 28.05
N ASP A 487 22.97 -20.30 27.55
CA ASP A 487 22.89 -21.37 26.55
C ASP A 487 23.61 -20.96 25.24
N CYS A 488 23.37 -19.73 24.76
CA CYS A 488 24.00 -19.21 23.57
C CYS A 488 25.53 -19.16 23.71
N LEU A 489 26.04 -18.63 24.83
CA LEU A 489 27.47 -18.54 25.11
C LEU A 489 28.12 -19.92 25.18
N ALA A 490 27.47 -20.88 25.84
CA ALA A 490 27.93 -22.27 25.86
C ALA A 490 28.01 -22.87 24.45
N LYS A 491 27.04 -22.58 23.57
CA LYS A 491 27.06 -23.05 22.17
C LYS A 491 28.09 -22.34 21.29
N HIS A 492 28.51 -21.14 21.66
CA HIS A 492 29.66 -20.43 21.05
C HIS A 492 31.00 -20.85 21.68
N GLY A 493 31.05 -21.94 22.46
CA GLY A 493 32.28 -22.43 23.07
C GLY A 493 32.85 -21.48 24.14
N GLY A 494 32.00 -20.65 24.75
CA GLY A 494 32.43 -19.62 25.70
C GLY A 494 33.02 -18.36 25.06
N ASN A 495 32.97 -18.23 23.73
CA ASN A 495 33.48 -17.05 23.03
C ASN A 495 32.40 -15.94 23.00
N GLU A 496 32.54 -14.96 23.89
CA GLU A 496 31.62 -13.82 24.00
C GLU A 496 31.66 -12.89 22.79
N GLU A 497 32.83 -12.69 22.16
CA GLU A 497 32.99 -11.86 20.97
C GLU A 497 32.18 -12.41 19.78
N GLN A 498 32.24 -13.73 19.54
CA GLN A 498 31.44 -14.38 18.50
C GLN A 498 29.93 -14.33 18.78
N LEU A 499 29.54 -14.39 20.06
CA LEU A 499 28.14 -14.23 20.44
C LEU A 499 27.66 -12.79 20.18
N LEU A 500 28.47 -11.79 20.54
CA LEU A 500 28.17 -10.38 20.27
C LEU A 500 28.05 -10.11 18.77
N GLU A 501 28.93 -10.69 17.93
CA GLU A 501 28.77 -10.62 16.46
C GLU A 501 27.45 -11.25 15.97
N THR A 502 27.03 -12.35 16.59
CA THR A 502 25.76 -13.01 16.27
C THR A 502 24.58 -12.12 16.64
N LEU A 503 24.60 -11.54 17.83
CA LEU A 503 23.55 -10.63 18.31
C LEU A 503 23.51 -9.30 17.53
N ALA A 504 24.66 -8.78 17.10
CA ALA A 504 24.76 -7.58 16.29
C ALA A 504 24.01 -7.71 14.95
N SER A 505 23.96 -8.91 14.35
CA SER A 505 23.15 -9.19 13.15
C SER A 505 21.63 -9.03 13.35
N HIS A 506 21.19 -8.78 14.59
CA HIS A 506 19.80 -8.52 14.98
C HIS A 506 19.60 -7.14 15.60
N PHE A 507 20.54 -6.21 15.40
CA PHE A 507 20.56 -4.87 16.00
C PHE A 507 20.63 -4.89 17.54
N ILE A 508 21.34 -5.86 18.11
CA ILE A 508 21.61 -5.92 19.56
C ILE A 508 23.07 -5.54 19.75
N ASP A 509 23.31 -4.34 20.25
CA ASP A 509 24.64 -3.84 20.61
C ASP A 509 25.06 -4.29 22.01
N GLU A 510 26.25 -3.90 22.46
CA GLU A 510 26.79 -4.24 23.80
C GLU A 510 25.85 -3.80 24.93
N ASN A 511 25.22 -2.62 24.80
CA ASN A 511 24.23 -2.13 25.77
C ASN A 511 22.96 -3.02 25.78
N GLY A 512 22.49 -3.45 24.60
CA GLY A 512 21.40 -4.40 24.47
C GLY A 512 21.75 -5.76 25.08
N TYR A 513 22.97 -6.25 24.86
CA TYR A 513 23.47 -7.48 25.46
C TYR A 513 23.52 -7.38 27.00
N ALA A 514 24.08 -6.30 27.55
CA ALA A 514 24.10 -6.04 28.99
C ALA A 514 22.68 -5.96 29.58
N ALA A 515 21.73 -5.35 28.85
CA ALA A 515 20.33 -5.31 29.27
C ALA A 515 19.70 -6.72 29.29
N MET A 516 20.01 -7.58 28.30
CA MET A 516 19.57 -8.98 28.29
C MET A 516 20.16 -9.78 29.46
N GLN A 517 21.44 -9.62 29.79
CA GLN A 517 22.07 -10.27 30.95
C GLN A 517 21.37 -9.89 32.27
N ASN A 518 20.91 -8.64 32.37
CA ASN A 518 20.18 -8.14 33.55
C ASN A 518 18.66 -8.36 33.48
N ASN A 519 18.14 -8.99 32.42
CA ASN A 519 16.72 -9.13 32.14
C ASN A 519 15.94 -7.79 32.12
N ASP A 520 16.65 -6.69 31.83
CA ASP A 520 16.12 -5.33 31.77
C ASP A 520 15.50 -5.05 30.40
N PHE A 521 14.19 -5.28 30.34
CA PHE A 521 13.41 -5.10 29.13
C PHE A 521 13.39 -3.67 28.60
N ILE A 522 13.37 -2.66 29.49
CA ILE A 522 13.23 -1.26 29.06
C ILE A 522 14.53 -0.77 28.46
N SER A 523 15.66 -1.04 29.13
CA SER A 523 16.98 -0.71 28.60
C SER A 523 17.26 -1.44 27.28
N PHE A 524 16.85 -2.70 27.16
CA PHE A 524 16.97 -3.46 25.91
C PHE A 524 16.23 -2.80 24.75
N ILE A 525 14.94 -2.48 24.95
CA ILE A 525 14.10 -1.86 23.91
C ILE A 525 14.68 -0.51 23.48
N ASN A 526 15.11 0.32 24.44
CA ASN A 526 15.70 1.62 24.13
C ASN A 526 17.03 1.49 23.38
N SER A 527 17.88 0.53 23.75
CA SER A 527 19.15 0.29 23.06
C SER A 527 18.93 -0.15 21.63
N ARG A 528 18.12 -1.20 21.45
CA ARG A 528 17.80 -1.76 20.13
C ARG A 528 17.14 -0.74 19.21
N GLN A 529 16.27 0.12 19.76
CA GLN A 529 15.67 1.23 19.01
C GLN A 529 16.74 2.20 18.48
N LYS A 530 17.70 2.61 19.32
CA LYS A 530 18.77 3.53 18.90
C LYS A 530 19.62 2.94 17.78
N VAL A 531 20.00 1.66 17.88
CA VAL A 531 20.82 0.99 16.85
C VAL A 531 20.06 0.89 15.53
N MET A 532 18.79 0.49 15.55
CA MET A 532 17.95 0.46 14.35
C MET A 532 17.75 1.86 13.75
N GLN A 533 17.47 2.87 14.57
CA GLN A 533 17.33 4.26 14.13
C GLN A 533 18.61 4.76 13.48
N LYS A 534 19.79 4.45 14.04
CA LYS A 534 21.08 4.80 13.43
C LYS A 534 21.24 4.19 12.03
N LYS A 535 20.97 2.89 11.88
CA LYS A 535 21.04 2.23 10.56
C LYS A 535 20.07 2.85 9.55
N LEU A 536 18.83 3.10 9.97
CA LEU A 536 17.83 3.74 9.11
C LEU A 536 18.25 5.15 8.71
N GLN A 537 18.81 5.92 9.64
CA GLN A 537 19.35 7.25 9.40
C GLN A 537 20.48 7.22 8.36
N GLU A 538 21.41 6.26 8.47
CA GLU A 538 22.47 6.06 7.47
C GLU A 538 21.89 5.82 6.07
N ILE A 539 20.81 5.04 5.95
CA ILE A 539 20.16 4.74 4.66
C ILE A 539 19.43 5.95 4.08
N VAL A 540 18.73 6.73 4.92
CA VAL A 540 17.94 7.88 4.44
C VAL A 540 18.74 9.19 4.37
N SER A 541 19.96 9.22 4.89
CA SER A 541 20.86 10.40 4.92
C SER A 541 21.10 11.05 3.56
N LEU A 542 21.01 10.28 2.46
CA LEU A 542 21.14 10.83 1.10
C LEU A 542 20.05 11.84 0.75
N ALA A 543 18.92 11.81 1.44
CA ALA A 543 17.86 12.80 1.28
C ALA A 543 18.01 14.01 2.22
N GLU A 544 18.98 14.00 3.13
CA GLU A 544 19.26 15.16 3.97
C GLU A 544 19.82 16.30 3.12
N PRO A 545 19.47 17.56 3.42
CA PRO A 545 20.09 18.71 2.79
C PRO A 545 21.62 18.65 2.95
N ILE A 546 22.35 19.09 1.92
CA ILE A 546 23.81 18.97 1.83
C ILE A 546 24.51 19.72 3.00
N GLU A 547 23.86 20.66 3.70
CA GLU A 547 24.43 21.30 4.90
C GLU A 547 24.53 20.39 6.14
N GLN A 548 23.91 19.22 6.19
CA GLN A 548 23.92 18.38 7.40
C GLN A 548 25.10 17.37 7.49
N LEU A 549 25.97 17.28 6.48
CA LEU A 549 27.07 16.29 6.45
C LEU A 549 28.37 16.71 7.16
N GLU A 550 28.44 17.91 7.73
CA GLU A 550 29.55 18.35 8.60
C GLU A 550 29.07 18.57 10.04
N ALA A 551 28.80 17.49 10.77
CA ALA A 551 28.66 17.55 12.23
C ALA A 551 29.38 16.37 12.88
N VAL A 552 30.69 16.55 13.11
CA VAL A 552 31.42 15.80 14.14
C VAL A 552 31.66 16.73 15.34
N SER A 553 31.34 16.19 16.51
CA SER A 553 31.64 16.63 17.87
C SER A 553 30.71 17.66 18.52
N GLU A 554 30.32 17.29 19.75
CA GLU A 554 29.48 18.02 20.69
C GLU A 554 30.07 19.38 21.05
N ASP A 555 29.38 20.44 20.63
CA ASP A 555 29.34 21.69 21.38
C ASP A 555 28.06 22.44 20.96
N GLU A 556 27.04 22.49 21.83
CA GLU A 556 25.74 23.11 21.52
C GLU A 556 25.93 24.52 20.93
N VAL A 557 25.59 24.69 19.64
CA VAL A 557 25.55 25.98 18.94
C VAL A 557 24.45 26.81 19.59
N THR A 558 24.81 27.99 20.11
CA THR A 558 23.83 28.91 20.70
C THR A 558 23.44 30.00 19.71
N TYR A 559 22.15 30.36 19.70
CA TYR A 559 21.60 31.42 18.86
C TYR A 559 21.28 32.67 19.68
N TRP A 560 21.71 33.83 19.19
CA TRP A 560 21.66 35.11 19.90
C TRP A 560 20.89 36.16 19.11
N LEU A 561 20.07 36.92 19.82
CA LEU A 561 19.46 38.16 19.34
C LEU A 561 20.04 39.31 20.14
N THR A 562 20.55 40.35 19.45
CA THR A 562 21.07 41.55 20.12
C THR A 562 20.48 42.85 19.56
N PRO A 563 20.03 43.79 20.41
CA PRO A 563 19.69 45.13 19.96
C PRO A 563 20.94 45.91 19.55
N VAL A 564 20.74 46.81 18.61
CA VAL A 564 21.73 47.79 18.14
C VAL A 564 21.20 49.18 18.43
N ALA A 565 21.99 49.98 19.15
CA ALA A 565 21.68 51.37 19.43
C ALA A 565 22.31 52.28 18.37
N ALA A 566 21.63 53.37 18.00
CA ALA A 566 22.30 54.47 17.30
C ALA A 566 23.27 55.19 18.25
N ASN A 567 24.28 55.86 17.69
CA ASN A 567 25.17 56.76 18.42
C ASN A 567 25.08 58.16 17.80
N GLU A 568 25.80 59.12 18.38
CA GLU A 568 25.76 60.54 17.96
C GLU A 568 26.22 60.76 16.51
N GLU A 569 26.97 59.82 15.92
CA GLU A 569 27.55 59.94 14.57
C GLU A 569 26.87 59.06 13.51
N ARG A 570 26.23 57.95 13.90
CA ARG A 570 25.71 56.92 13.00
C ARG A 570 24.41 56.30 13.52
N SER A 571 23.47 56.10 12.61
CA SER A 571 22.29 55.27 12.86
C SER A 571 22.67 53.81 13.13
N ALA A 572 21.78 53.05 13.77
CA ALA A 572 21.99 51.62 14.04
C ALA A 572 22.30 50.82 12.76
N SER A 573 21.67 51.17 11.62
CA SER A 573 21.91 50.54 10.33
C SER A 573 23.31 50.84 9.78
N GLU A 574 23.77 52.10 9.90
CA GLU A 574 25.11 52.51 9.45
C GLU A 574 26.21 51.90 10.33
N GLN A 575 25.95 51.75 11.63
CA GLN A 575 26.85 51.03 12.52
C GLN A 575 26.97 49.55 12.15
N ILE A 576 25.86 48.88 11.83
CA ILE A 576 25.88 47.48 11.41
C ILE A 576 26.59 47.32 10.06
N LYS A 577 26.35 48.24 9.11
CA LYS A 577 27.07 48.24 7.84
C LYS A 577 28.59 48.26 8.05
N PHE A 578 29.06 49.17 8.91
CA PHE A 578 30.47 49.35 9.16
C PHE A 578 31.06 48.24 10.04
N LEU A 579 30.53 48.02 11.25
CA LEU A 579 31.12 47.07 12.20
C LEU A 579 30.93 45.62 11.76
N VAL A 580 29.72 45.23 11.36
CA VAL A 580 29.42 43.83 11.00
C VAL A 580 29.75 43.54 9.55
N GLY A 581 29.44 44.46 8.63
CA GLY A 581 29.69 44.27 7.19
C GLY A 581 31.15 44.43 6.79
N GLU A 582 31.72 45.61 7.07
CA GLU A 582 33.06 45.99 6.60
C GLU A 582 34.15 45.45 7.53
N GLU A 583 33.99 45.65 8.84
CA GLU A 583 35.01 45.32 9.84
C GLU A 583 34.88 43.92 10.42
N LYS A 584 33.74 43.25 10.21
CA LYS A 584 33.44 41.90 10.72
C LYS A 584 33.73 41.75 12.22
N ILE A 585 33.39 42.76 13.00
CA ILE A 585 33.50 42.78 14.45
C ILE A 585 32.22 43.30 15.08
N TYR A 586 32.01 42.99 16.36
CA TYR A 586 31.00 43.67 17.16
C TYR A 586 31.47 43.83 18.60
N ALA A 587 30.82 44.72 19.35
CA ALA A 587 31.20 44.98 20.73
C ALA A 587 30.03 45.20 21.68
N PHE A 588 30.23 44.76 22.91
CA PHE A 588 29.28 44.90 24.00
C PHE A 588 29.78 45.80 25.12
N GLY A 589 28.84 46.48 25.77
CA GLY A 589 29.11 47.19 27.01
C GLY A 589 29.23 46.24 28.19
N ASP A 590 29.81 46.73 29.29
CA ASP A 590 30.01 45.94 30.52
C ASP A 590 28.70 45.45 31.16
N LYS A 591 27.56 46.05 30.82
CA LYS A 591 26.25 45.67 31.34
C LYS A 591 25.46 44.72 30.44
N THR A 592 25.99 44.33 29.27
CA THR A 592 25.27 43.45 28.34
C THR A 592 25.11 42.03 28.92
N PRO A 593 23.87 41.53 29.06
CA PRO A 593 23.61 40.16 29.51
C PRO A 593 24.15 39.12 28.53
N GLY A 594 24.62 37.98 29.03
CA GLY A 594 25.06 36.86 28.17
C GLY A 594 26.38 37.06 27.41
N ARG A 595 26.99 38.25 27.43
CA ARG A 595 28.22 38.57 26.67
C ARG A 595 29.39 37.60 26.91
N LYS A 596 29.53 37.04 28.12
CA LYS A 596 30.60 36.08 28.46
C LYS A 596 30.29 34.65 28.03
N SER A 597 29.04 34.38 27.64
CA SER A 597 28.55 33.05 27.25
C SER A 597 28.52 32.87 25.73
N ILE A 598 28.82 33.94 24.97
CA ILE A 598 28.97 33.88 23.52
C ILE A 598 30.32 33.22 23.21
N LYS A 599 30.30 32.19 22.36
CA LYS A 599 31.48 31.43 21.96
C LYS A 599 31.61 31.35 20.44
N SER A 600 32.80 30.99 19.97
CA SER A 600 33.03 30.70 18.55
C SER A 600 32.07 29.60 18.08
N GLY A 601 31.48 29.76 16.90
CA GLY A 601 30.44 28.88 16.36
C GLY A 601 29.00 29.26 16.72
N ASP A 602 28.79 30.23 17.61
CA ASP A 602 27.44 30.75 17.91
C ASP A 602 26.89 31.61 16.76
N ASN A 603 25.57 31.62 16.61
CA ASN A 603 24.89 32.44 15.62
C ASN A 603 24.33 33.72 16.27
N ILE A 604 24.47 34.88 15.64
CA ILE A 604 23.97 36.16 16.18
C ILE A 604 23.23 37.00 15.13
N CYS A 605 22.05 37.53 15.50
CA CYS A 605 21.27 38.44 14.68
C CYS A 605 21.06 39.80 15.38
N PHE A 606 21.00 40.85 14.56
CA PHE A 606 21.10 42.24 15.00
C PHE A 606 19.79 42.98 14.76
N TYR A 607 19.14 43.40 15.83
CA TYR A 607 17.89 44.16 15.80
C TYR A 607 18.15 45.67 15.87
N ALA A 608 17.77 46.41 14.84
CA ALA A 608 17.77 47.87 14.85
C ALA A 608 16.41 48.39 15.34
N SER A 609 16.43 49.20 16.41
CA SER A 609 15.22 49.74 17.03
C SER A 609 14.34 50.48 16.01
N GLY A 610 13.05 50.14 15.97
CA GLY A 610 12.08 50.72 15.06
C GLY A 610 12.15 50.26 13.61
N LYS A 611 13.13 49.40 13.24
CA LYS A 611 13.28 48.86 11.88
C LYS A 611 13.05 47.35 11.78
N GLY A 612 13.58 46.57 12.72
CA GLY A 612 13.57 45.10 12.63
C GLY A 612 14.96 44.51 12.68
N ILE A 613 15.08 43.22 12.34
CA ILE A 613 16.39 42.60 12.18
C ILE A 613 17.02 43.14 10.90
N VAL A 614 18.30 43.53 10.96
CA VAL A 614 19.02 44.19 9.86
C VAL A 614 20.26 43.43 9.40
N ALA A 615 20.74 42.48 10.20
CA ALA A 615 21.89 41.63 9.87
C ALA A 615 21.90 40.36 10.70
N HIS A 616 22.62 39.35 10.22
CA HIS A 616 23.07 38.22 11.02
C HIS A 616 24.50 37.80 10.64
N ALA A 617 25.18 37.09 11.53
CA ALA A 617 26.53 36.58 11.32
C ALA A 617 26.81 35.37 12.23
N LEU A 618 27.91 34.67 11.95
CA LEU A 618 28.48 33.64 12.81
C LEU A 618 29.56 34.27 13.70
N VAL A 619 29.60 33.88 14.97
CA VAL A 619 30.60 34.34 15.93
C VAL A 619 31.90 33.59 15.69
N LYS A 620 32.97 34.33 15.38
CA LYS A 620 34.28 33.75 15.09
C LYS A 620 35.16 33.65 16.33
N SER A 621 35.06 34.63 17.25
CA SER A 621 35.80 34.61 18.51
C SER A 621 34.90 34.93 19.71
N LYS A 622 35.28 34.48 20.90
CA LYS A 622 34.60 34.85 22.15
C LYS A 622 34.83 36.34 22.45
N PRO A 623 33.88 37.05 23.10
CA PRO A 623 34.09 38.43 23.51
C PRO A 623 35.21 38.59 24.53
N GLU A 624 36.19 39.43 24.22
CA GLU A 624 37.33 39.73 25.09
C GLU A 624 37.41 41.23 25.40
N LYS A 625 37.95 41.57 26.58
CA LYS A 625 38.13 42.97 26.95
C LYS A 625 39.29 43.57 26.18
N SER A 626 39.01 44.45 25.22
CA SER A 626 40.01 45.18 24.45
C SER A 626 39.45 46.52 23.97
N THR A 627 40.34 47.50 23.77
CA THR A 627 40.01 48.73 23.05
C THR A 627 40.26 48.51 21.57
N HIS A 628 39.32 48.96 20.72
CA HIS A 628 39.44 48.80 19.28
C HIS A 628 39.26 50.16 18.59
N PRO A 629 40.20 50.59 17.73
CA PRO A 629 40.19 51.95 17.16
C PRO A 629 38.97 52.23 16.28
N LYS A 630 38.31 51.17 15.78
CA LYS A 630 37.14 51.28 14.92
C LYS A 630 35.80 51.24 15.68
N ILE A 631 35.84 51.07 17.00
CA ILE A 631 34.65 51.08 17.86
C ILE A 631 34.54 52.46 18.51
N PHE A 632 33.47 53.17 18.17
CA PHE A 632 33.17 54.48 18.74
C PHE A 632 32.93 54.37 20.25
N ASN A 633 33.59 55.23 21.04
CA ASN A 633 33.60 55.15 22.51
C ASN A 633 33.96 53.74 23.02
N SER A 634 35.08 53.17 22.54
CA SER A 634 35.53 51.81 22.90
C SER A 634 35.61 51.55 24.42
N ASP A 635 35.85 52.58 25.24
CA ASP A 635 35.80 52.48 26.70
C ASP A 635 34.42 52.08 27.26
N ARG A 636 33.33 52.45 26.56
CA ARG A 636 31.95 52.07 26.92
C ARG A 636 31.54 50.71 26.36
N TYR A 637 32.24 50.22 25.33
CA TYR A 637 31.99 48.94 24.66
C TYR A 637 33.26 48.07 24.63
N PRO A 638 33.81 47.69 25.80
CA PRO A 638 35.12 47.07 25.87
C PRO A 638 35.13 45.59 25.46
N TRP A 639 33.99 44.94 25.26
CA TRP A 639 33.93 43.50 24.95
C TRP A 639 33.83 43.28 23.44
N VAL A 640 34.97 43.10 22.77
CA VAL A 640 35.05 42.99 21.31
C VAL A 640 35.18 41.53 20.89
N PHE A 641 34.52 41.17 19.79
CA PHE A 641 34.64 39.85 19.17
C PHE A 641 34.55 39.95 17.64
N GLU A 642 35.12 38.94 16.99
CA GLU A 642 35.11 38.79 15.54
C GLU A 642 33.88 38.02 15.07
N LEU A 643 33.44 38.35 13.87
CA LEU A 643 32.34 37.73 13.16
C LEU A 643 32.83 37.14 11.84
N GLU A 644 32.10 36.16 11.33
CA GLU A 644 32.27 35.64 9.99
C GLU A 644 30.93 35.45 9.31
N LYS A 645 30.97 35.38 7.97
CA LYS A 645 29.78 35.26 7.10
C LYS A 645 28.67 36.28 7.43
N PRO A 646 28.94 37.59 7.51
CA PRO A 646 27.89 38.57 7.77
C PRO A 646 26.94 38.68 6.57
N CYS A 647 25.65 38.58 6.83
CA CYS A 647 24.58 38.83 5.88
C CYS A 647 23.80 40.08 6.29
N LEU A 648 23.84 41.11 5.46
CA LEU A 648 23.20 42.40 5.72
C LEU A 648 21.90 42.53 4.91
N TYR A 649 20.87 43.08 5.55
CA TYR A 649 19.58 43.34 4.93
C TYR A 649 19.06 44.72 5.39
N LEU A 650 19.92 45.74 5.22
CA LEU A 650 19.69 47.11 5.68
C LEU A 650 18.52 47.80 4.96
N ASP A 651 18.37 47.56 3.65
CA ASP A 651 17.36 48.18 2.80
C ASP A 651 16.00 47.48 2.89
N ASN A 652 15.99 46.24 3.39
CA ASN A 652 14.79 45.44 3.58
C ASN A 652 14.96 44.67 4.90
N PRO A 653 14.71 45.27 6.07
CA PRO A 653 14.82 44.58 7.36
C PRO A 653 13.73 43.52 7.55
N VAL A 654 13.98 42.54 8.42
CA VAL A 654 12.94 41.60 8.88
C VAL A 654 12.15 42.27 9.99
N VAL A 655 10.96 42.76 9.66
CA VAL A 655 10.07 43.48 10.60
C VAL A 655 9.39 42.47 11.53
N LEU A 656 9.44 42.71 12.84
CA LEU A 656 8.72 41.90 13.83
C LEU A 656 7.24 42.33 13.91
N ASP A 657 6.52 42.11 12.81
CA ASP A 657 5.07 42.30 12.77
C ASP A 657 4.32 41.20 13.55
N GLU A 658 2.98 41.28 13.58
CA GLU A 658 2.16 40.30 14.29
C GLU A 658 2.30 38.88 13.72
N ASP A 659 2.34 38.75 12.39
CA ASP A 659 2.43 37.45 11.70
C ASP A 659 3.77 36.76 11.95
N LEU A 660 4.87 37.50 11.94
CA LEU A 660 6.19 36.95 12.24
C LEU A 660 6.27 36.54 13.72
N ARG A 661 5.76 37.37 14.64
CA ARG A 661 5.75 37.05 16.07
C ARG A 661 4.93 35.80 16.39
N ASN A 662 3.89 35.52 15.62
CA ASN A 662 3.09 34.29 15.77
C ASN A 662 3.85 33.01 15.41
N LYS A 663 4.96 33.11 14.68
CA LYS A 663 5.81 31.98 14.27
C LYS A 663 6.99 31.74 15.21
N LEU A 664 7.22 32.63 16.17
CA LEU A 664 8.33 32.54 17.13
C LEU A 664 7.94 31.71 18.35
N ASP A 665 8.79 30.75 18.71
CA ASP A 665 8.70 29.92 19.92
C ASP A 665 8.62 30.78 21.17
N ALA A 666 9.38 31.89 21.22
CA ALA A 666 9.39 32.83 22.34
C ALA A 666 8.01 33.44 22.68
N PHE A 667 7.04 33.36 21.77
CA PHE A 667 5.67 33.89 21.93
C PHE A 667 4.61 32.80 22.13
N LEU A 668 4.98 31.52 22.07
CA LEU A 668 4.07 30.40 22.38
C LEU A 668 3.61 30.47 23.84
N GLY A 669 2.29 30.34 24.07
CA GLY A 669 1.69 30.35 25.42
C GLY A 669 1.54 31.71 26.11
N ARG A 670 1.93 32.84 25.47
CA ARG A 670 1.68 34.19 26.01
C ARG A 670 0.35 34.76 25.50
N GLY A 671 -0.58 35.03 26.42
CA GLY A 671 -1.97 35.42 26.13
C GLY A 671 -2.21 36.84 25.62
N ASP A 672 -1.31 37.79 25.89
CA ASP A 672 -1.29 39.12 25.26
C ASP A 672 0.04 39.30 24.51
N ARG A 673 -0.03 39.29 23.18
CA ARG A 673 1.13 39.44 22.29
C ARG A 673 1.33 40.89 21.83
N SER A 674 0.50 41.84 22.26
CA SER A 674 0.62 43.25 21.89
C SER A 674 1.89 43.89 22.48
N THR A 675 2.37 43.40 23.63
CA THR A 675 3.62 43.83 24.28
C THR A 675 4.79 42.90 23.92
N TRP A 676 5.62 43.31 22.96
CA TRP A 676 6.72 42.49 22.42
C TRP A 676 8.11 43.12 22.58
N SER A 677 8.19 44.38 23.02
CA SER A 677 9.46 45.10 23.18
C SER A 677 10.45 44.38 24.09
N TRP A 678 9.95 43.65 25.09
CA TRP A 678 10.76 42.80 25.97
C TRP A 678 11.63 41.80 25.20
N PHE A 679 11.22 41.36 24.00
CA PHE A 679 11.94 40.37 23.20
C PHE A 679 13.23 40.93 22.59
N VAL A 680 13.24 42.21 22.24
CA VAL A 680 14.32 42.86 21.49
C VAL A 680 15.14 43.86 22.31
N GLN A 681 14.74 44.15 23.56
CA GLN A 681 15.36 45.19 24.39
C GLN A 681 16.74 44.82 24.96
N VAL A 682 17.07 43.54 25.04
CA VAL A 682 18.34 43.04 25.61
C VAL A 682 18.89 41.89 24.80
N THR A 683 20.21 41.76 24.77
CA THR A 683 20.89 40.60 24.21
C THR A 683 20.44 39.32 24.93
N ARG A 684 20.04 38.30 24.18
CA ARG A 684 19.49 37.05 24.73
C ARG A 684 19.74 35.86 23.83
N LYS A 685 19.67 34.68 24.44
CA LYS A 685 19.53 33.42 23.73
C LYS A 685 18.12 33.29 23.17
N ILE A 686 18.01 32.78 21.95
CA ILE A 686 16.75 32.43 21.29
C ILE A 686 16.82 30.99 20.79
N SER A 687 15.69 30.38 20.46
CA SER A 687 15.70 29.02 19.88
C SER A 687 16.30 29.03 18.47
N ALA A 688 16.75 27.86 17.99
CA ALA A 688 17.19 27.71 16.61
C ALA A 688 16.09 28.11 15.62
N ASN A 689 14.83 27.72 15.91
CA ASN A 689 13.67 28.08 15.10
C ASN A 689 13.41 29.60 15.09
N ASP A 690 13.46 30.26 16.25
CA ASP A 690 13.34 31.73 16.34
C ASP A 690 14.41 32.43 15.49
N PHE A 691 15.65 31.94 15.54
CA PHE A 691 16.75 32.51 14.78
C PHE A 691 16.54 32.35 13.27
N ILE A 692 16.11 31.18 12.81
CA ILE A 692 15.81 30.90 11.40
C ILE A 692 14.70 31.84 10.89
N VAL A 693 13.60 31.92 11.64
CA VAL A 693 12.45 32.78 11.30
C VAL A 693 12.86 34.26 11.25
N LEU A 694 13.71 34.72 12.18
CA LEU A 694 14.21 36.09 12.23
C LEU A 694 15.24 36.42 11.14
N THR A 695 15.85 35.41 10.51
CA THR A 695 16.95 35.56 9.54
C THR A 695 16.58 35.10 8.13
N ARG A 696 15.29 35.10 7.76
CA ARG A 696 14.79 34.77 6.41
C ARG A 696 15.17 33.38 5.89
N ASP A 697 15.31 32.41 6.79
CA ASP A 697 15.73 31.07 6.42
C ASP A 697 17.08 31.02 5.67
N PHE A 698 17.98 32.01 5.85
CA PHE A 698 19.27 32.06 5.14
C PHE A 698 20.20 30.88 5.45
N TYR A 699 20.00 30.21 6.59
CA TYR A 699 20.68 28.96 6.97
C TYR A 699 19.88 27.70 6.54
N LYS A 700 19.13 27.81 5.44
CA LYS A 700 18.70 26.66 4.64
C LYS A 700 19.61 26.58 3.42
N VAL A 701 20.68 25.79 3.47
CA VAL A 701 21.18 25.08 2.28
C VAL A 701 21.30 23.57 2.52
#